data_AF-A0A6I8T3G6-F1
#
_entry.id   AF-A0A6I8T3G6-F1
#
_cell.length_a   1.000
_cell.length_b   1.000
_cell.length_c   1.000
_cell.angle_alpha   90.00
_cell.angle_beta   90.00
_cell.angle_gamma   90.00
#
_symmetry.space_group_name_H-M   'P 1'
#
loop_
_entity.id
_entity.type
_entity.pdbx_description
1 polymer ?
#
loop_
_entity_poly.entity_id
_entity_poly.type
_entity_poly.pdbx_seq_one_letter_code
_entity_poly.pdbx_strand_id
1 'polypeptide(L)'
;MCRCHPGYTLLDDRKTCVQITSEDENEISTDEMESSDCRLGFEKDQRTGECVDVDECETGEATCDINNQVCMNLEGSYRCLDIQDVKCDAGYRYDRKAGKCEDINECLEGTDACNRETQHCLNGRGNYTCQNKAVETCSPGFIYDSASKACEDIDECEDQAACDEGFVCVNIKGSYDCIPFAKNYPVTKKKMVESCSPGFRRHNEQCIDIDECAVDKYACDSNQVCTNEIGGFRCDCKIGFTLDQVTNACVDINECQINAHECLESQRCDNTIGSYTCIRLQSCGTGYTLNAETGNCDDDDECALGRHNCVPPYECFNTKGSFRCRQRSRYAPQAVSRVTGTSTSTSTSTSTTTTTTTARPVYYTHTTRNDPQYRPVYQPNNQQVEYNRYQGSCGIGFERNALGACVDVDECLNGNTCRSNQRCVNSNGSYRCYDLLVCPSGFVANSDATECLDVDECSTGKAKCGPDQICKNKRGSYVCHCPAGFIIGKHQRCEDINECEMHKGMVCPHNSECINTLGSYRCDCKAGFKKNHPEDMVCTDQDECSEIPGLCHQRCINYYGSYRCGCEPGYKLMANNRTCEDVDECVEYKSNNLCVGICENSPGSYGCSCPQGYRLGHDGRSCIDIDECETRDVCNARNEICTNIRGSFRCTRIDCPYEYEIDPDRTNRCRRTTRFCQPDDIECLRKPSSYSYNFITLTSNMPVPPSGRALFNLRGPTWYESIDFDMKLIHVDAPGNVQPADERFFSLNKLSNEVLLNLVKSIEGPQDIELELSMTVFNNGQPFGSNIAKLFLLISAHEF
;
A
#
# COMPACT_ATOMS: atom_id res chain seq x y z
N MET A 1 51.61 -20.59 -40.61
CA MET A 1 51.56 -22.06 -40.67
C MET A 1 50.26 -22.49 -40.02
N CYS A 2 49.51 -23.43 -40.58
CA CYS A 2 48.37 -24.01 -39.88
C CYS A 2 48.88 -24.83 -38.69
N ARG A 3 48.16 -24.79 -37.58
CA ARG A 3 48.29 -25.68 -36.42
C ARG A 3 46.89 -26.21 -36.10
N CYS A 4 46.80 -27.46 -35.66
CA CYS A 4 45.56 -28.06 -35.21
C CYS A 4 45.32 -27.76 -33.72
N HIS A 5 44.10 -27.99 -33.24
CA HIS A 5 43.82 -28.01 -31.81
C HIS A 5 44.59 -29.15 -31.10
N PRO A 6 44.80 -29.06 -29.77
CA PRO A 6 45.24 -30.20 -28.96
C PRO A 6 44.39 -31.45 -29.23
N GLY A 7 45.00 -32.63 -29.29
CA GLY A 7 44.34 -33.88 -29.67
C GLY A 7 44.20 -34.14 -31.17
N TYR A 8 44.66 -33.24 -32.05
CA TYR A 8 44.62 -33.40 -33.51
C TYR A 8 46.00 -33.19 -34.15
N THR A 9 46.36 -34.01 -35.14
CA THR A 9 47.61 -33.87 -35.92
C THR A 9 47.33 -33.30 -37.31
N LEU A 10 48.33 -32.64 -37.91
CA LEU A 10 48.24 -32.07 -39.26
C LEU A 10 48.84 -33.05 -40.28
N LEU A 11 48.05 -33.43 -41.29
CA LEU A 11 48.53 -34.28 -42.38
C LEU A 11 49.53 -33.56 -43.31
N ASP A 12 50.26 -34.32 -44.11
CA ASP A 12 51.31 -33.81 -45.04
C ASP A 12 50.79 -32.84 -46.11
N ASP A 13 49.48 -32.75 -46.34
CA ASP A 13 48.84 -31.71 -47.17
C ASP A 13 48.91 -30.30 -46.54
N ARG A 14 49.29 -30.22 -45.25
CA ARG A 14 49.41 -29.04 -44.39
C ARG A 14 48.13 -28.23 -44.23
N LYS A 15 46.97 -28.86 -44.42
CA LYS A 15 45.64 -28.23 -44.35
C LYS A 15 44.61 -29.04 -43.58
N THR A 16 44.74 -30.36 -43.55
CA THR A 16 43.76 -31.26 -42.94
C THR A 16 44.24 -31.71 -41.56
N CYS A 17 43.40 -31.49 -40.54
CA CYS A 17 43.62 -31.94 -39.17
C CYS A 17 42.83 -33.22 -38.89
N VAL A 18 43.46 -34.22 -38.28
CA VAL A 18 42.83 -35.51 -37.92
C VAL A 18 43.03 -35.83 -36.44
N GLN A 19 42.01 -36.43 -35.82
CA GLN A 19 42.00 -36.73 -34.38
C GLN A 19 43.00 -37.85 -34.05
N ILE A 20 43.68 -37.74 -32.92
CA ILE A 20 44.48 -38.82 -32.35
C ILE A 20 43.51 -39.83 -31.73
N THR A 21 43.28 -40.96 -32.41
CA THR A 21 42.42 -42.05 -31.94
C THR A 21 43.21 -43.04 -31.09
N SER A 22 42.70 -43.33 -29.89
CA SER A 22 43.35 -44.17 -28.88
C SER A 22 43.23 -45.67 -29.15
N GLU A 23 43.97 -46.20 -30.13
CA GLU A 23 44.14 -47.66 -30.35
C GLU A 23 45.62 -48.14 -30.27
N ASP A 24 46.59 -47.24 -30.09
CA ASP A 24 48.03 -47.55 -29.94
C ASP A 24 48.57 -47.25 -28.51
N GLU A 25 47.74 -47.42 -27.47
CA GLU A 25 48.21 -47.44 -26.07
C GLU A 25 48.13 -48.85 -25.46
N ASN A 26 49.16 -49.66 -25.76
CA ASN A 26 49.57 -50.82 -24.99
C ASN A 26 51.10 -50.79 -24.85
N GLU A 27 51.60 -51.12 -23.65
CA GLU A 27 52.99 -50.85 -23.20
C GLU A 27 53.25 -49.33 -23.08
N ILE A 28 53.46 -48.77 -21.89
CA ILE A 28 54.65 -48.96 -21.06
C ILE A 28 54.35 -48.81 -19.54
N SER A 29 55.32 -49.16 -18.70
CA SER A 29 55.27 -49.41 -17.26
C SER A 29 54.91 -48.24 -16.33
N THR A 30 54.41 -48.61 -15.15
CA THR A 30 54.41 -47.81 -13.91
C THR A 30 55.83 -47.40 -13.49
N ASP A 31 56.12 -46.11 -13.50
CA ASP A 31 56.87 -45.36 -12.47
C ASP A 31 57.21 -43.95 -12.99
N GLU A 32 56.58 -42.91 -12.45
CA GLU A 32 57.27 -41.67 -12.04
C GLU A 32 56.31 -40.76 -11.23
N MET A 33 56.86 -39.72 -10.60
CA MET A 33 56.26 -39.01 -9.47
C MET A 33 56.42 -37.49 -9.63
N GLU A 34 55.46 -36.72 -9.12
CA GLU A 34 55.38 -35.24 -9.19
C GLU A 34 55.24 -34.63 -10.61
N SER A 35 54.01 -34.23 -10.96
CA SER A 35 53.76 -33.13 -11.90
C SER A 35 52.85 -32.11 -11.20
N SER A 36 53.16 -30.82 -11.34
CA SER A 36 52.63 -29.75 -10.48
C SER A 36 51.39 -29.03 -11.01
N ASP A 37 51.08 -29.21 -12.29
CA ASP A 37 50.19 -28.32 -13.04
C ASP A 37 48.73 -28.77 -13.07
N CYS A 38 47.84 -27.78 -13.21
CA CYS A 38 46.42 -27.97 -13.43
C CYS A 38 46.12 -28.36 -14.89
N ARG A 39 44.86 -28.76 -15.16
CA ARG A 39 44.40 -28.96 -16.54
C ARG A 39 44.36 -27.62 -17.27
N LEU A 40 44.54 -27.64 -18.60
CA LEU A 40 44.31 -26.48 -19.45
C LEU A 40 42.89 -25.93 -19.19
N GLY A 41 42.77 -24.60 -19.07
CA GLY A 41 41.55 -23.91 -18.62
C GLY A 41 41.48 -23.65 -17.11
N PHE A 42 42.44 -24.13 -16.30
CA PHE A 42 42.45 -23.96 -14.84
C PHE A 42 43.80 -23.45 -14.32
N GLU A 43 43.79 -22.45 -13.45
CA GLU A 43 44.96 -21.96 -12.69
C GLU A 43 44.95 -22.56 -11.28
N LYS A 44 46.12 -22.68 -10.65
CA LYS A 44 46.26 -23.20 -9.30
C LYS A 44 46.18 -22.07 -8.27
N ASP A 45 45.16 -22.08 -7.41
CA ASP A 45 45.08 -21.16 -6.26
C ASP A 45 46.32 -21.40 -5.38
N GLN A 46 47.18 -20.39 -5.27
CA GLN A 46 48.47 -20.47 -4.58
C GLN A 46 48.34 -20.60 -3.04
N ARG A 47 47.13 -20.49 -2.50
CA ARG A 47 46.77 -20.52 -1.08
C ARG A 47 45.99 -21.77 -0.68
N THR A 48 45.17 -22.36 -1.56
CA THR A 48 44.50 -23.65 -1.31
C THR A 48 45.21 -24.84 -1.98
N GLY A 49 45.92 -24.61 -3.08
CA GLY A 49 46.54 -25.64 -3.91
C GLY A 49 45.60 -26.32 -4.90
N GLU A 50 44.32 -25.90 -4.94
CA GLU A 50 43.29 -26.42 -5.83
C GLU A 50 43.33 -25.76 -7.21
N CYS A 51 42.80 -26.43 -8.22
CA CYS A 51 42.67 -25.89 -9.57
C CYS A 51 41.33 -25.17 -9.71
N VAL A 52 41.37 -23.86 -9.92
CA VAL A 52 40.20 -23.01 -10.18
C VAL A 52 40.10 -22.65 -11.64
N ASP A 53 38.88 -22.52 -12.13
CA ASP A 53 38.54 -22.13 -13.49
C ASP A 53 39.15 -20.76 -13.86
N VAL A 54 39.72 -20.64 -15.06
CA VAL A 54 40.23 -19.36 -15.58
C VAL A 54 39.16 -18.74 -16.47
N ASP A 55 38.52 -17.67 -16.01
CA ASP A 55 37.58 -16.94 -16.85
C ASP A 55 38.33 -16.19 -17.97
N GLU A 56 38.47 -16.85 -19.12
CA GLU A 56 39.22 -16.32 -20.26
C GLU A 56 38.53 -15.09 -20.90
N CYS A 57 37.25 -14.86 -20.57
CA CYS A 57 36.52 -13.65 -20.97
C CYS A 57 36.90 -12.44 -20.08
N GLU A 58 37.10 -12.63 -18.77
CA GLU A 58 37.58 -11.56 -17.87
C GLU A 58 39.09 -11.32 -17.96
N THR A 59 39.92 -12.37 -18.12
CA THR A 59 41.37 -12.19 -18.31
C THR A 59 41.73 -11.60 -19.68
N GLY A 60 40.83 -11.74 -20.66
CA GLY A 60 41.01 -11.26 -22.03
C GLY A 60 41.83 -12.19 -22.91
N GLU A 61 42.04 -13.44 -22.50
CA GLU A 61 42.70 -14.47 -23.32
C GLU A 61 41.77 -15.09 -24.38
N ALA A 62 40.45 -14.90 -24.24
CA ALA A 62 39.44 -15.38 -25.18
C ALA A 62 39.45 -14.65 -26.54
N THR A 63 39.70 -15.37 -27.64
CA THR A 63 39.79 -14.80 -28.99
C THR A 63 38.47 -14.87 -29.76
N CYS A 64 37.47 -14.06 -29.36
CA CYS A 64 36.21 -13.89 -30.10
C CYS A 64 36.25 -12.68 -31.08
N ASP A 65 35.41 -12.67 -32.12
CA ASP A 65 35.24 -11.47 -32.97
C ASP A 65 34.47 -10.36 -32.22
N ILE A 66 35.21 -9.40 -31.68
CA ILE A 66 34.73 -8.22 -30.94
C ILE A 66 33.61 -7.40 -31.63
N ASN A 67 33.37 -7.60 -32.94
CA ASN A 67 32.32 -6.90 -33.69
C ASN A 67 31.01 -7.69 -33.75
N ASN A 68 31.09 -9.02 -33.76
CA ASN A 68 29.99 -9.93 -34.11
C ASN A 68 29.71 -11.01 -33.05
N GLN A 69 30.58 -11.18 -32.05
CA GLN A 69 30.51 -12.27 -31.08
C GLN A 69 30.64 -11.78 -29.63
N VAL A 70 29.93 -12.45 -28.73
CA VAL A 70 30.02 -12.29 -27.27
C VAL A 70 30.78 -13.48 -26.68
N CYS A 71 31.70 -13.23 -25.76
CA CYS A 71 32.39 -14.27 -25.00
C CYS A 71 31.51 -14.77 -23.85
N MET A 72 31.46 -16.07 -23.62
CA MET A 72 30.83 -16.70 -22.46
C MET A 72 31.76 -17.78 -21.92
N ASN A 73 32.16 -17.65 -20.66
CA ASN A 73 32.99 -18.63 -19.98
C ASN A 73 32.23 -19.94 -19.69
N LEU A 74 32.96 -21.06 -19.61
CA LEU A 74 32.49 -22.38 -19.15
C LEU A 74 33.64 -23.03 -18.37
N GLU A 75 33.31 -23.98 -17.49
CA GLU A 75 34.28 -24.73 -16.69
C GLU A 75 35.37 -25.40 -17.56
N GLY A 76 36.55 -24.79 -17.59
CA GLY A 76 37.73 -25.20 -18.36
C GLY A 76 37.84 -24.67 -19.79
N SER A 77 36.95 -23.76 -20.26
CA SER A 77 37.04 -23.11 -21.59
C SER A 77 35.96 -22.06 -21.88
N TYR A 78 36.30 -20.97 -22.55
CA TYR A 78 35.34 -20.04 -23.15
C TYR A 78 34.68 -20.55 -24.46
N ARG A 79 33.50 -19.98 -24.78
CA ARG A 79 32.87 -20.04 -26.11
C ARG A 79 32.42 -18.68 -26.62
N CYS A 80 32.53 -18.48 -27.93
CA CYS A 80 32.02 -17.28 -28.62
C CYS A 80 30.60 -17.52 -29.14
N LEU A 81 29.71 -16.53 -29.01
CA LEU A 81 28.31 -16.57 -29.42
C LEU A 81 28.01 -15.45 -30.43
N ASP A 82 27.49 -15.78 -31.62
CA ASP A 82 27.15 -14.78 -32.64
C ASP A 82 25.97 -13.89 -32.19
N ILE A 83 26.12 -12.56 -32.34
CA ILE A 83 25.18 -11.54 -31.85
C ILE A 83 23.78 -11.61 -32.47
N GLN A 84 23.57 -12.37 -33.55
CA GLN A 84 22.26 -12.44 -34.24
C GLN A 84 21.22 -13.35 -33.56
N ASP A 85 21.62 -14.25 -32.65
CA ASP A 85 20.68 -15.17 -32.00
C ASP A 85 20.10 -14.66 -30.66
N VAL A 86 20.60 -13.53 -30.13
CA VAL A 86 20.06 -12.92 -28.89
C VAL A 86 18.78 -12.13 -29.19
N LYS A 87 17.66 -12.86 -29.31
CA LYS A 87 16.32 -12.26 -29.39
C LYS A 87 15.82 -11.91 -27.99
N CYS A 88 15.85 -10.61 -27.67
CA CYS A 88 15.02 -10.08 -26.60
C CYS A 88 13.53 -10.13 -27.00
N ASP A 89 12.65 -10.19 -26.00
CA ASP A 89 11.20 -10.06 -26.20
C ASP A 89 10.82 -8.69 -26.79
N ALA A 90 9.63 -8.59 -27.38
CA ALA A 90 9.10 -7.33 -27.88
C ALA A 90 9.02 -6.28 -26.74
N GLY A 91 9.45 -5.04 -27.03
CA GLY A 91 9.59 -3.97 -26.04
C GLY A 91 10.93 -3.95 -25.29
N TYR A 92 11.86 -4.88 -25.58
CA TYR A 92 13.19 -4.91 -24.96
C TYR A 92 14.31 -4.83 -26.01
N ARG A 93 15.44 -4.23 -25.63
CA ARG A 93 16.69 -4.15 -26.42
C ARG A 93 17.84 -4.78 -25.65
N TYR A 94 18.78 -5.40 -26.36
CA TYR A 94 19.97 -5.97 -25.72
C TYR A 94 21.02 -4.89 -25.44
N ASP A 95 21.31 -4.63 -24.16
CA ASP A 95 22.43 -3.76 -23.79
C ASP A 95 23.75 -4.54 -23.75
N ARG A 96 24.69 -4.11 -24.60
CA ARG A 96 25.98 -4.77 -24.82
C ARG A 96 27.00 -4.59 -23.69
N LYS A 97 26.74 -3.73 -22.71
CA LYS A 97 27.59 -3.52 -21.51
C LYS A 97 27.04 -4.21 -20.29
N ALA A 98 25.72 -4.30 -20.16
CA ALA A 98 25.02 -4.97 -19.07
C ALA A 98 24.72 -6.45 -19.34
N GLY A 99 25.01 -6.95 -20.56
CA GLY A 99 24.91 -8.36 -20.94
C GLY A 99 23.47 -8.90 -21.03
N LYS A 100 22.46 -8.03 -20.97
CA LYS A 100 21.06 -8.39 -20.71
C LYS A 100 20.09 -7.59 -21.58
N CYS A 101 18.86 -8.09 -21.72
CA CYS A 101 17.76 -7.34 -22.31
C CYS A 101 17.26 -6.26 -21.33
N GLU A 102 17.36 -5.00 -21.73
CA GLU A 102 16.80 -3.84 -21.00
C GLU A 102 15.54 -3.30 -21.70
N ASP A 103 14.71 -2.65 -20.90
CA ASP A 103 13.45 -2.04 -21.31
C ASP A 103 13.68 -0.95 -22.38
N ILE A 104 12.88 -0.94 -23.45
CA ILE A 104 12.84 0.19 -24.38
C ILE A 104 11.93 1.25 -23.75
N ASN A 105 12.41 2.48 -23.63
CA ASN A 105 11.59 3.56 -23.10
C ASN A 105 10.91 4.32 -24.23
N GLU A 106 9.83 3.76 -24.81
CA GLU A 106 9.14 4.39 -25.93
C GLU A 106 8.64 5.80 -25.59
N CYS A 107 8.30 6.06 -24.33
CA CYS A 107 7.86 7.37 -23.86
C CYS A 107 8.95 8.46 -23.87
N LEU A 108 10.23 8.09 -23.69
CA LEU A 108 11.39 8.97 -23.82
C LEU A 108 11.92 9.03 -25.26
N GLU A 109 11.83 7.92 -26.00
CA GLU A 109 12.41 7.78 -27.34
C GLU A 109 11.43 8.20 -28.46
N GLY A 110 10.17 8.47 -28.12
CA GLY A 110 9.16 9.03 -29.03
C GLY A 110 8.62 8.02 -30.04
N THR A 111 8.71 6.73 -29.72
CA THR A 111 8.16 5.62 -30.53
C THR A 111 6.75 5.20 -30.09
N ASP A 112 6.17 5.91 -29.12
CA ASP A 112 4.81 5.73 -28.64
C ASP A 112 3.75 6.30 -29.59
N ALA A 113 2.59 5.65 -29.66
CA ALA A 113 1.44 6.13 -30.41
C ALA A 113 0.52 7.09 -29.61
N CYS A 114 0.94 7.56 -28.44
CA CYS A 114 0.09 8.35 -27.55
C CYS A 114 -0.08 9.78 -28.06
N ASN A 115 -1.32 10.30 -28.08
CA ASN A 115 -1.55 11.69 -28.45
C ASN A 115 -1.05 12.61 -27.33
N ARG A 116 0.16 13.18 -27.47
CA ARG A 116 0.78 14.02 -26.45
C ARG A 116 0.01 15.30 -26.10
N GLU A 117 -1.03 15.70 -26.84
CA GLU A 117 -1.96 16.76 -26.42
C GLU A 117 -3.00 16.26 -25.40
N THR A 118 -3.57 15.07 -25.61
CA THR A 118 -4.69 14.52 -24.82
C THR A 118 -4.32 13.35 -23.90
N GLN A 119 -3.07 12.87 -23.94
CA GLN A 119 -2.58 11.70 -23.22
C GLN A 119 -1.17 11.91 -22.63
N HIS A 120 -0.89 11.20 -21.54
CA HIS A 120 0.45 10.88 -21.05
C HIS A 120 0.86 9.50 -21.54
N CYS A 121 2.12 9.35 -21.93
CA CYS A 121 2.75 8.05 -22.12
C CYS A 121 3.39 7.63 -20.78
N LEU A 122 3.05 6.45 -20.28
CA LEU A 122 3.70 5.81 -19.14
C LEU A 122 4.47 4.57 -19.62
N ASN A 123 5.77 4.49 -19.31
CA ASN A 123 6.57 3.33 -19.69
C ASN A 123 6.34 2.19 -18.70
N GLY A 124 5.86 1.05 -19.20
CA GLY A 124 5.81 -0.21 -18.50
C GLY A 124 6.90 -1.15 -19.00
N ARG A 125 7.14 -2.22 -18.25
CA ARG A 125 8.22 -3.17 -18.52
C ARG A 125 7.91 -4.02 -19.77
N GLY A 126 8.51 -3.67 -20.91
CA GLY A 126 8.30 -4.28 -22.23
C GLY A 126 7.12 -3.72 -23.03
N ASN A 127 6.50 -2.62 -22.59
CA ASN A 127 5.42 -1.93 -23.31
C ASN A 127 5.02 -0.60 -22.65
N TYR A 128 4.71 0.42 -23.45
CA TYR A 128 4.12 1.67 -22.97
C TYR A 128 2.59 1.63 -22.86
N THR A 129 2.01 2.55 -22.08
CA THR A 129 0.56 2.77 -21.99
C THR A 129 0.20 4.24 -22.16
N CYS A 130 -0.90 4.52 -22.89
CA CYS A 130 -1.39 5.87 -23.14
C CYS A 130 -2.54 6.21 -22.18
N GLN A 131 -2.24 6.83 -21.05
CA GLN A 131 -3.26 7.30 -20.11
C GLN A 131 -3.81 8.66 -20.58
N ASN A 132 -5.13 8.85 -20.58
CA ASN A 132 -5.71 10.15 -20.91
C ASN A 132 -5.29 11.22 -19.89
N LYS A 133 -4.99 12.43 -20.37
CA LYS A 133 -4.77 13.61 -19.53
C LYS A 133 -6.08 13.97 -18.84
N ALA A 134 -6.11 13.75 -17.53
CA ALA A 134 -7.26 14.09 -16.71
C ALA A 134 -7.47 15.61 -16.67
N VAL A 135 -8.64 16.02 -17.15
CA VAL A 135 -9.21 17.37 -17.08
C VAL A 135 -10.70 17.07 -16.83
N GLU A 136 -11.30 17.37 -15.67
CA GLU A 136 -10.97 18.36 -14.63
C GLU A 136 -11.10 17.77 -13.22
N THR A 137 -9.99 17.46 -12.53
CA THR A 137 -9.97 17.26 -11.06
C THR A 137 -8.68 17.82 -10.46
N CYS A 138 -8.82 18.72 -9.49
CA CYS A 138 -7.73 19.14 -8.63
C CYS A 138 -7.62 18.23 -7.41
N SER A 139 -6.47 18.25 -6.72
CA SER A 139 -6.32 17.63 -5.40
C SER A 139 -7.31 18.26 -4.40
N PRO A 140 -7.78 17.51 -3.37
CA PRO A 140 -8.51 18.10 -2.26
C PRO A 140 -7.76 19.30 -1.66
N GLY A 141 -8.49 20.35 -1.24
CA GLY A 141 -7.92 21.64 -0.83
C GLY A 141 -7.60 22.61 -1.99
N PHE A 142 -7.85 22.22 -3.25
CA PHE A 142 -7.64 23.08 -4.41
C PHE A 142 -8.86 23.15 -5.34
N ILE A 143 -9.13 24.33 -5.90
CA ILE A 143 -10.18 24.58 -6.89
C ILE A 143 -9.57 24.86 -8.27
N TYR A 144 -10.20 24.36 -9.34
CA TYR A 144 -9.72 24.59 -10.70
C TYR A 144 -10.21 25.94 -11.23
N ASP A 145 -9.31 26.91 -11.42
CA ASP A 145 -9.67 28.12 -12.16
C ASP A 145 -9.54 27.91 -13.68
N SER A 146 -10.68 28.00 -14.35
CA SER A 146 -10.82 28.00 -15.80
C SER A 146 -10.06 29.13 -16.53
N ALA A 147 -9.76 30.25 -15.86
CA ALA A 147 -9.07 31.40 -16.47
C ALA A 147 -7.54 31.29 -16.38
N SER A 148 -6.97 30.90 -15.24
CA SER A 148 -5.53 30.63 -15.06
C SER A 148 -5.11 29.27 -15.60
N LYS A 149 -6.07 28.32 -15.74
CA LYS A 149 -5.85 26.90 -16.07
C LYS A 149 -4.97 26.17 -15.05
N ALA A 150 -5.06 26.56 -13.79
CA ALA A 150 -4.35 25.97 -12.69
C ALA A 150 -5.31 25.53 -11.56
N CYS A 151 -4.81 24.66 -10.70
CA CYS A 151 -5.41 24.40 -9.40
C CYS A 151 -4.92 25.48 -8.42
N GLU A 152 -5.84 26.29 -7.92
CA GLU A 152 -5.58 27.37 -6.96
C GLU A 152 -6.00 26.91 -5.55
N ASP A 153 -5.33 27.42 -4.51
CA ASP A 153 -5.64 27.09 -3.11
C ASP A 153 -7.08 27.50 -2.76
N ILE A 154 -7.79 26.63 -2.04
CA ILE A 154 -9.02 27.03 -1.35
C ILE A 154 -8.59 27.70 -0.04
N ASP A 155 -8.98 28.96 0.18
CA ASP A 155 -8.75 29.62 1.47
C ASP A 155 -9.87 29.28 2.44
N GLU A 156 -9.73 28.16 3.16
CA GLU A 156 -10.73 27.74 4.15
C GLU A 156 -10.85 28.72 5.34
N CYS A 157 -9.89 29.63 5.52
CA CYS A 157 -9.93 30.66 6.57
C CYS A 157 -10.84 31.85 6.25
N GLU A 158 -11.45 31.93 5.05
CA GLU A 158 -12.53 32.90 4.79
C GLU A 158 -13.87 32.52 5.46
N ASP A 159 -14.07 31.26 5.90
CA ASP A 159 -15.25 30.88 6.68
C ASP A 159 -15.10 31.22 8.17
N GLN A 160 -16.14 31.83 8.74
CA GLN A 160 -16.19 32.27 10.14
C GLN A 160 -16.33 31.11 11.14
N ALA A 161 -16.40 29.86 10.67
CA ALA A 161 -16.49 28.65 11.48
C ALA A 161 -15.23 27.75 11.42
N ALA A 162 -14.13 28.18 10.77
CA ALA A 162 -12.97 27.30 10.51
C ALA A 162 -12.19 26.82 11.76
N CYS A 163 -12.12 27.60 12.85
CA CYS A 163 -11.43 27.21 14.09
C CYS A 163 -12.24 27.58 15.35
N ASP A 164 -12.08 26.81 16.42
CA ASP A 164 -12.70 27.04 17.74
C ASP A 164 -12.21 28.33 18.45
N GLU A 165 -13.03 28.85 19.39
CA GLU A 165 -12.71 30.04 20.18
C GLU A 165 -11.38 29.91 20.96
N GLY A 166 -10.33 30.58 20.45
CA GLY A 166 -9.00 30.63 21.08
C GLY A 166 -7.84 30.39 20.11
N PHE A 167 -8.14 29.88 18.91
CA PHE A 167 -7.19 29.61 17.84
C PHE A 167 -7.32 30.64 16.71
N VAL A 168 -6.29 30.72 15.86
CA VAL A 168 -6.24 31.58 14.67
C VAL A 168 -6.01 30.70 13.46
N CYS A 169 -6.91 30.79 12.48
CA CYS A 169 -6.78 30.08 11.20
C CYS A 169 -5.63 30.65 10.37
N VAL A 170 -4.82 29.77 9.79
CA VAL A 170 -3.73 30.10 8.85
C VAL A 170 -3.86 29.18 7.64
N ASN A 171 -4.21 29.76 6.49
CA ASN A 171 -4.26 29.06 5.21
C ASN A 171 -2.85 28.57 4.81
N ILE A 172 -2.75 27.31 4.39
CA ILE A 172 -1.55 26.62 3.92
C ILE A 172 -1.88 25.85 2.63
N LYS A 173 -0.86 25.46 1.84
CA LYS A 173 -1.13 24.88 0.52
C LYS A 173 -1.94 23.57 0.59
N GLY A 174 -3.20 23.64 0.16
CA GLY A 174 -4.18 22.55 0.20
C GLY A 174 -4.87 22.29 1.54
N SER A 175 -4.77 23.19 2.53
CA SER A 175 -5.46 23.04 3.83
C SER A 175 -5.38 24.31 4.71
N TYR A 176 -5.80 24.20 5.98
CA TYR A 176 -5.59 25.25 6.98
C TYR A 176 -5.06 24.67 8.31
N ASP A 177 -4.37 25.52 9.08
CA ASP A 177 -3.91 25.21 10.44
C ASP A 177 -4.56 26.17 11.46
N CYS A 178 -4.88 25.67 12.66
CA CYS A 178 -5.51 26.42 13.74
C CYS A 178 -4.51 26.66 14.88
N ILE A 179 -3.73 27.73 14.81
CA ILE A 179 -2.65 27.99 15.78
C ILE A 179 -3.15 28.70 17.06
N PRO A 180 -2.71 28.30 18.27
CA PRO A 180 -3.17 28.89 19.53
C PRO A 180 -2.60 30.29 19.78
N PHE A 181 -3.39 31.17 20.41
CA PHE A 181 -3.01 32.58 20.65
C PHE A 181 -1.88 32.74 21.70
N ALA A 182 -0.62 32.64 21.26
CA ALA A 182 0.56 32.72 22.11
C ALA A 182 0.78 34.11 22.74
N LYS A 183 0.42 34.27 24.01
CA LYS A 183 0.79 35.46 24.82
C LYS A 183 2.27 35.41 25.20
N ASN A 184 3.06 36.30 24.62
CA ASN A 184 4.47 36.53 24.96
C ASN A 184 4.72 36.63 26.47
N TYR A 185 5.60 35.79 27.00
CA TYR A 185 6.25 35.93 28.32
C TYR A 185 7.78 35.72 28.18
N PRO A 186 8.59 36.28 29.09
CA PRO A 186 9.98 36.63 28.78
C PRO A 186 10.99 35.50 28.99
N VAL A 187 12.01 35.48 28.14
CA VAL A 187 13.18 34.59 28.25
C VAL A 187 13.93 34.82 29.56
N THR A 188 14.22 33.73 30.27
CA THR A 188 15.19 33.70 31.38
C THR A 188 16.39 32.79 31.03
N LYS A 189 17.48 32.88 31.80
CA LYS A 189 18.83 32.58 31.29
C LYS A 189 19.12 31.08 31.11
N LYS A 190 19.85 30.76 30.04
CA LYS A 190 20.37 29.41 29.72
C LYS A 190 21.18 28.81 30.87
N LYS A 191 21.09 27.48 31.02
CA LYS A 191 22.16 26.61 31.52
C LYS A 191 22.95 26.04 30.33
N MET A 192 24.22 25.70 30.52
CA MET A 192 25.02 25.02 29.49
C MET A 192 24.58 23.57 29.35
N VAL A 193 24.65 23.04 28.12
CA VAL A 193 24.32 21.64 27.76
C VAL A 193 25.50 21.10 26.94
N GLU A 194 26.14 20.04 27.44
CA GLU A 194 27.39 19.53 26.84
C GLU A 194 27.13 18.50 25.70
N SER A 195 26.04 17.75 25.80
CA SER A 195 25.54 16.82 24.77
C SER A 195 24.01 16.94 24.60
N CYS A 196 23.52 16.71 23.38
CA CYS A 196 22.09 16.64 23.08
C CYS A 196 21.61 15.18 23.04
N SER A 197 20.33 14.96 23.30
CA SER A 197 19.66 13.67 23.08
C SER A 197 19.64 13.30 21.59
N PRO A 198 19.45 12.01 21.23
CA PRO A 198 19.01 11.61 19.89
C PRO A 198 17.80 12.44 19.42
N GLY A 199 17.67 12.65 18.11
CA GLY A 199 16.69 13.58 17.51
C GLY A 199 17.06 15.07 17.59
N PHE A 200 18.15 15.44 18.29
CA PHE A 200 18.57 16.84 18.42
C PHE A 200 20.02 17.09 18.02
N ARG A 201 20.24 18.13 17.20
CA ARG A 201 21.57 18.61 16.80
C ARG A 201 21.97 19.86 17.58
N ARG A 202 23.26 19.97 17.92
CA ARG A 202 23.79 21.10 18.69
C ARG A 202 24.03 22.31 17.78
N HIS A 203 23.28 23.39 17.99
CA HIS A 203 23.44 24.67 17.29
C HIS A 203 23.39 25.84 18.28
N ASN A 204 24.41 26.72 18.25
CA ASN A 204 24.50 27.94 19.08
C ASN A 204 24.16 27.73 20.58
N GLU A 205 24.80 26.73 21.20
CA GLU A 205 24.61 26.36 22.62
C GLU A 205 23.15 26.04 22.97
N GLN A 206 22.42 25.45 22.02
CA GLN A 206 21.10 24.86 22.20
C GLN A 206 21.07 23.52 21.45
N CYS A 207 20.28 22.61 21.97
CA CYS A 207 19.81 21.46 21.21
C CYS A 207 18.63 21.97 20.39
N ILE A 208 18.80 22.03 19.07
CA ILE A 208 17.69 22.25 18.14
C ILE A 208 17.28 20.90 17.57
N ASP A 209 16.00 20.81 17.24
CA ASP A 209 15.40 19.68 16.57
C ASP A 209 16.17 19.33 15.28
N ILE A 210 16.25 18.04 14.96
CA ILE A 210 16.60 17.57 13.63
C ILE A 210 15.28 17.38 12.91
N ASP A 211 15.03 18.16 11.87
CA ASP A 211 13.92 17.90 10.96
C ASP A 211 14.29 16.70 10.09
N GLU A 212 14.03 15.48 10.58
CA GLU A 212 14.40 14.27 9.85
C GLU A 212 13.66 14.15 8.52
N CYS A 213 12.41 14.63 8.45
CA CYS A 213 11.62 14.68 7.22
C CYS A 213 12.22 15.60 6.14
N ALA A 214 12.93 16.67 6.54
CA ALA A 214 13.64 17.57 5.62
C ALA A 214 15.11 17.18 5.39
N VAL A 215 15.71 16.34 6.25
CA VAL A 215 17.11 15.91 6.16
C VAL A 215 17.27 14.59 5.40
N ASP A 216 16.36 13.63 5.58
CA ASP A 216 16.34 12.37 4.82
C ASP A 216 15.05 12.22 3.99
N LYS A 217 15.23 12.14 2.67
CA LYS A 217 14.14 11.95 1.71
C LYS A 217 13.53 10.53 1.79
N TYR A 218 14.17 9.61 2.49
CA TYR A 218 13.75 8.22 2.69
C TYR A 218 13.36 7.93 4.15
N ALA A 219 13.13 8.96 4.98
CA ALA A 219 12.71 8.80 6.38
C ALA A 219 11.46 7.91 6.54
N CYS A 220 10.50 8.02 5.61
CA CYS A 220 9.29 7.21 5.55
C CYS A 220 9.12 6.52 4.18
N ASP A 221 8.29 5.48 4.13
CA ASP A 221 7.99 4.77 2.88
C ASP A 221 7.24 5.65 1.85
N SER A 222 7.34 5.24 0.57
CA SER A 222 6.61 5.80 -0.57
C SER A 222 5.10 6.01 -0.36
N ASN A 223 4.42 5.18 0.43
CA ASN A 223 2.98 5.29 0.75
C ASN A 223 2.67 5.98 2.10
N GLN A 224 3.69 6.55 2.75
CA GLN A 224 3.57 7.25 4.03
C GLN A 224 3.74 8.78 3.89
N VAL A 225 3.34 9.50 4.93
CA VAL A 225 3.56 10.93 5.14
C VAL A 225 4.45 11.10 6.36
N CYS A 226 5.63 11.69 6.16
CA CYS A 226 6.54 12.04 7.25
C CYS A 226 6.02 13.29 7.97
N THR A 227 5.88 13.22 9.29
CA THR A 227 5.63 14.38 10.14
C THR A 227 6.71 14.47 11.21
N ASN A 228 7.31 15.65 11.33
CA ASN A 228 8.40 15.89 12.26
C ASN A 228 7.86 16.22 13.66
N GLU A 229 8.40 15.58 14.69
CA GLU A 229 8.06 15.77 16.09
C GLU A 229 9.27 16.28 16.88
N ILE A 230 9.05 16.78 18.10
CA ILE A 230 10.16 17.35 18.89
C ILE A 230 11.01 16.21 19.47
N GLY A 231 12.13 15.91 18.80
CA GLY A 231 13.06 14.83 19.13
C GLY A 231 12.94 13.55 18.28
N GLY A 232 12.26 13.61 17.12
CA GLY A 232 12.13 12.49 16.19
C GLY A 232 11.09 12.75 15.11
N PHE A 233 10.69 11.73 14.36
CA PHE A 233 9.64 11.83 13.34
C PHE A 233 8.72 10.62 13.38
N ARG A 234 7.50 10.76 12.84
CA ARG A 234 6.57 9.65 12.64
C ARG A 234 6.07 9.58 11.19
N CYS A 235 5.70 8.37 10.77
CA CYS A 235 5.26 8.06 9.41
C CYS A 235 3.79 7.59 9.43
N ASP A 236 2.87 8.47 9.04
CA ASP A 236 1.44 8.16 8.98
C ASP A 236 1.08 7.64 7.57
N CYS A 237 0.18 6.66 7.43
CA CYS A 237 -0.24 6.18 6.09
C CYS A 237 -1.05 7.25 5.34
N LYS A 238 -0.90 7.30 4.01
CA LYS A 238 -1.73 8.14 3.14
C LYS A 238 -3.21 7.70 3.19
N ILE A 239 -4.12 8.65 2.96
CA ILE A 239 -5.55 8.38 2.83
C ILE A 239 -5.76 7.34 1.71
N GLY A 240 -6.62 6.34 1.95
CA GLY A 240 -6.80 5.18 1.07
C GLY A 240 -5.89 3.99 1.39
N PHE A 241 -4.97 4.12 2.37
CA PHE A 241 -4.08 3.04 2.80
C PHE A 241 -4.20 2.76 4.31
N THR A 242 -4.04 1.51 4.71
CA THR A 242 -3.86 1.09 6.11
C THR A 242 -2.48 0.51 6.34
N LEU A 243 -1.97 0.62 7.57
CA LEU A 243 -0.71 -0.03 7.93
C LEU A 243 -0.95 -1.54 8.08
N ASP A 244 -0.34 -2.34 7.22
CA ASP A 244 -0.36 -3.79 7.36
C ASP A 244 0.46 -4.21 8.59
N GLN A 245 -0.16 -5.03 9.42
CA GLN A 245 0.40 -5.50 10.69
C GLN A 245 1.42 -6.64 10.50
N VAL A 246 1.54 -7.21 9.29
CA VAL A 246 2.55 -8.23 8.95
C VAL A 246 3.83 -7.60 8.41
N THR A 247 3.71 -6.73 7.39
CA THR A 247 4.84 -6.13 6.67
C THR A 247 5.29 -4.75 7.18
N ASN A 248 4.49 -4.06 8.01
CA ASN A 248 4.65 -2.64 8.38
C ASN A 248 4.65 -1.67 7.17
N ALA A 249 4.22 -2.11 5.98
CA ALA A 249 3.98 -1.24 4.83
C ALA A 249 2.55 -0.67 4.85
N CYS A 250 2.33 0.49 4.23
CA CYS A 250 0.98 0.99 4.00
C CYS A 250 0.38 0.30 2.76
N VAL A 251 -0.55 -0.62 3.00
CA VAL A 251 -1.28 -1.39 1.98
C VAL A 251 -2.58 -0.71 1.61
N ASP A 252 -3.03 -0.98 0.39
CA ASP A 252 -4.27 -0.47 -0.18
C ASP A 252 -5.51 -0.89 0.62
N ILE A 253 -6.42 0.04 0.92
CA ILE A 253 -7.73 -0.30 1.51
C ILE A 253 -8.62 -0.82 0.39
N ASN A 254 -9.09 -2.06 0.50
CA ASN A 254 -10.07 -2.58 -0.46
C ASN A 254 -11.50 -2.20 -0.02
N GLU A 255 -11.97 -0.99 -0.33
CA GLU A 255 -13.30 -0.54 0.09
C GLU A 255 -14.42 -1.42 -0.50
N CYS A 256 -14.18 -2.02 -1.67
CA CYS A 256 -15.06 -3.00 -2.32
C CYS A 256 -15.19 -4.33 -1.53
N GLN A 257 -14.23 -4.67 -0.68
CA GLN A 257 -14.26 -5.87 0.17
C GLN A 257 -14.84 -5.61 1.57
N ILE A 258 -14.73 -4.37 2.08
CA ILE A 258 -15.26 -3.98 3.40
C ILE A 258 -16.61 -3.25 3.33
N ASN A 259 -17.22 -3.14 2.13
CA ASN A 259 -18.45 -2.38 1.86
C ASN A 259 -18.38 -0.89 2.31
N ALA A 260 -17.20 -0.27 2.24
CA ALA A 260 -16.99 1.13 2.61
C ALA A 260 -17.15 2.09 1.41
N HIS A 261 -18.09 1.80 0.52
CA HIS A 261 -18.23 2.47 -0.78
C HIS A 261 -19.63 3.05 -1.03
N GLU A 262 -19.70 4.19 -1.71
CA GLU A 262 -20.97 4.85 -2.08
C GLU A 262 -21.51 4.44 -3.46
N CYS A 263 -21.05 3.30 -4.01
CA CYS A 263 -21.55 2.77 -5.28
C CYS A 263 -23.05 2.42 -5.20
N LEU A 264 -23.81 2.87 -6.21
CA LEU A 264 -25.25 2.57 -6.36
C LEU A 264 -25.48 1.07 -6.65
N GLU A 265 -26.68 0.55 -6.39
CA GLU A 265 -27.06 -0.85 -6.67
C GLU A 265 -26.91 -1.27 -8.17
N SER A 266 -26.77 -0.30 -9.09
CA SER A 266 -26.50 -0.52 -10.52
C SER A 266 -25.01 -0.41 -10.92
N GLN A 267 -24.12 -0.29 -9.92
CA GLN A 267 -22.67 -0.17 -10.09
C GLN A 267 -21.92 -1.32 -9.42
N ARG A 268 -20.91 -1.85 -10.12
CA ARG A 268 -19.88 -2.71 -9.55
C ARG A 268 -18.78 -1.82 -8.96
N CYS A 269 -18.46 -2.02 -7.68
CA CYS A 269 -17.24 -1.48 -7.10
C CYS A 269 -16.03 -2.22 -7.71
N ASP A 270 -15.00 -1.49 -8.11
CA ASP A 270 -13.69 -2.02 -8.52
C ASP A 270 -12.58 -1.24 -7.82
N ASN A 271 -11.63 -1.97 -7.22
CA ASN A 271 -10.63 -1.37 -6.33
C ASN A 271 -9.47 -0.74 -7.09
N THR A 272 -8.91 0.34 -6.56
CA THR A 272 -7.77 1.07 -7.14
C THR A 272 -6.78 1.47 -6.04
N ILE A 273 -5.51 1.67 -6.39
CA ILE A 273 -4.47 1.93 -5.38
C ILE A 273 -4.73 3.30 -4.72
N GLY A 274 -5.23 3.28 -3.48
CA GLY A 274 -5.61 4.42 -2.65
C GLY A 274 -7.08 4.86 -2.75
N SER A 275 -7.97 4.12 -3.45
CA SER A 275 -9.41 4.44 -3.53
C SER A 275 -10.24 3.36 -4.26
N TYR A 276 -11.54 3.56 -4.44
CA TYR A 276 -12.41 2.69 -5.24
C TYR A 276 -13.09 3.43 -6.40
N THR A 277 -13.57 2.67 -7.40
CA THR A 277 -14.32 3.21 -8.54
C THR A 277 -15.65 2.46 -8.75
N CYS A 278 -16.73 3.19 -9.06
CA CYS A 278 -18.08 2.64 -9.19
C CYS A 278 -18.50 2.48 -10.66
N ILE A 279 -18.14 1.34 -11.27
CA ILE A 279 -18.35 1.05 -12.68
C ILE A 279 -19.81 0.62 -12.93
N ARG A 280 -20.57 1.37 -13.74
CA ARG A 280 -21.97 1.01 -14.10
C ARG A 280 -22.00 -0.25 -14.96
N LEU A 281 -22.86 -1.20 -14.60
CA LEU A 281 -22.96 -2.50 -15.29
C LEU A 281 -23.74 -2.47 -16.61
N GLN A 282 -24.36 -1.35 -16.98
CA GLN A 282 -25.12 -1.24 -18.22
C GLN A 282 -24.98 0.14 -18.87
N SER A 283 -24.33 0.16 -20.04
CA SER A 283 -24.23 1.32 -20.92
C SER A 283 -25.23 1.16 -22.07
N CYS A 284 -26.11 2.16 -22.29
CA CYS A 284 -27.13 2.13 -23.35
C CYS A 284 -26.59 2.21 -24.80
N GLY A 285 -25.27 2.17 -24.99
CA GLY A 285 -24.62 2.59 -26.23
C GLY A 285 -24.55 4.12 -26.35
N THR A 286 -24.04 4.61 -27.49
CA THR A 286 -24.06 6.02 -27.85
C THR A 286 -25.38 6.37 -28.53
N GLY A 287 -26.00 7.52 -28.18
CA GLY A 287 -27.26 7.99 -28.76
C GLY A 287 -28.53 7.47 -28.06
N TYR A 288 -28.41 6.97 -26.83
CA TYR A 288 -29.54 6.56 -26.01
C TYR A 288 -29.32 6.94 -24.53
N THR A 289 -30.34 7.52 -23.90
CA THR A 289 -30.36 7.84 -22.46
C THR A 289 -31.22 6.83 -21.70
N LEU A 290 -30.73 6.36 -20.54
CA LEU A 290 -31.49 5.45 -19.67
C LEU A 290 -32.65 6.21 -18.99
N ASN A 291 -33.88 5.77 -19.26
CA ASN A 291 -35.09 6.29 -18.63
C ASN A 291 -35.22 5.76 -17.19
N ALA A 292 -35.05 6.65 -16.21
CA ALA A 292 -34.99 6.31 -14.79
C ALA A 292 -36.29 5.72 -14.20
N GLU A 293 -37.45 5.93 -14.83
CA GLU A 293 -38.73 5.40 -14.35
C GLU A 293 -39.10 4.05 -14.99
N THR A 294 -38.49 3.67 -16.12
CA THR A 294 -38.83 2.42 -16.84
C THR A 294 -37.67 1.44 -17.02
N GLY A 295 -36.43 1.85 -16.78
CA GLY A 295 -35.23 1.02 -16.96
C GLY A 295 -34.86 0.75 -18.44
N ASN A 296 -35.53 1.39 -19.39
CA ASN A 296 -35.25 1.24 -20.82
C ASN A 296 -34.31 2.34 -21.32
N CYS A 297 -33.53 2.03 -22.36
CA CYS A 297 -32.73 3.01 -23.08
C CYS A 297 -33.63 3.72 -24.13
N ASP A 298 -33.99 4.97 -23.86
CA ASP A 298 -34.74 5.83 -24.78
C ASP A 298 -33.82 6.55 -25.77
N ASP A 299 -34.35 6.92 -26.92
CA ASP A 299 -33.62 7.46 -28.09
C ASP A 299 -33.26 8.94 -27.92
N ASP A 300 -31.97 9.31 -28.02
CA ASP A 300 -31.53 10.70 -27.90
C ASP A 300 -31.78 11.48 -29.19
N ASP A 301 -32.94 12.14 -29.33
CA ASP A 301 -33.27 12.93 -30.53
C ASP A 301 -32.37 14.19 -30.64
N GLU A 302 -31.23 14.08 -31.33
CA GLU A 302 -30.26 15.19 -31.43
C GLU A 302 -30.77 16.32 -32.34
N CYS A 303 -31.84 16.09 -33.10
CA CYS A 303 -32.54 17.12 -33.85
C CYS A 303 -33.40 18.01 -32.94
N ALA A 304 -34.10 17.42 -31.95
CA ALA A 304 -34.85 18.13 -30.93
C ALA A 304 -33.94 18.78 -29.88
N LEU A 305 -32.85 18.10 -29.50
CA LEU A 305 -31.84 18.60 -28.55
C LEU A 305 -30.86 19.62 -29.16
N GLY A 306 -30.91 19.86 -30.48
CA GLY A 306 -30.05 20.83 -31.17
C GLY A 306 -28.56 20.47 -31.18
N ARG A 307 -28.22 19.19 -30.97
CA ARG A 307 -26.83 18.68 -30.92
C ARG A 307 -26.31 18.17 -32.27
N HIS A 308 -27.11 18.28 -33.32
CA HIS A 308 -26.76 17.87 -34.68
C HIS A 308 -25.78 18.83 -35.37
N ASN A 309 -24.98 18.31 -36.31
CA ASN A 309 -24.03 19.10 -37.12
C ASN A 309 -24.52 19.41 -38.56
N CYS A 310 -25.80 19.16 -38.87
CA CYS A 310 -26.38 19.42 -40.19
C CYS A 310 -26.28 20.89 -40.63
N VAL A 311 -25.58 21.14 -41.74
CA VAL A 311 -25.42 22.46 -42.35
C VAL A 311 -26.46 22.72 -43.45
N PRO A 312 -26.93 23.97 -43.66
CA PRO A 312 -27.81 24.30 -44.78
C PRO A 312 -27.17 23.93 -46.14
N PRO A 313 -27.92 23.37 -47.11
CA PRO A 313 -29.38 23.23 -47.18
C PRO A 313 -29.93 21.88 -46.67
N TYR A 314 -29.24 21.21 -45.74
CA TYR A 314 -29.67 19.93 -45.17
C TYR A 314 -30.38 20.14 -43.82
N GLU A 315 -31.57 19.57 -43.67
CA GLU A 315 -32.34 19.56 -42.42
C GLU A 315 -32.05 18.26 -41.64
N CYS A 316 -32.13 18.32 -40.31
CA CYS A 316 -31.92 17.18 -39.43
C CYS A 316 -33.15 16.26 -39.39
N PHE A 317 -32.94 14.95 -39.40
CA PHE A 317 -33.95 13.91 -39.17
C PHE A 317 -33.37 12.87 -38.21
N ASN A 318 -34.00 12.69 -37.04
CA ASN A 318 -33.57 11.70 -36.06
C ASN A 318 -33.73 10.27 -36.64
N THR A 319 -32.79 9.37 -36.32
CA THR A 319 -32.91 7.92 -36.51
C THR A 319 -32.37 7.19 -35.28
N LYS A 320 -32.84 5.98 -34.99
CA LYS A 320 -32.56 5.34 -33.70
C LYS A 320 -31.06 5.22 -33.38
N GLY A 321 -30.63 5.92 -32.34
CA GLY A 321 -29.24 6.04 -31.87
C GLY A 321 -28.34 7.02 -32.64
N SER A 322 -28.86 7.79 -33.61
CA SER A 322 -28.11 8.82 -34.37
C SER A 322 -28.97 9.64 -35.36
N PHE A 323 -28.82 10.96 -35.38
CA PHE A 323 -29.40 11.82 -36.44
C PHE A 323 -28.84 11.61 -37.86
N ARG A 324 -29.60 12.05 -38.87
CA ARG A 324 -29.18 12.13 -40.29
C ARG A 324 -29.58 13.45 -40.94
N CYS A 325 -28.69 14.01 -41.76
CA CYS A 325 -28.93 15.26 -42.50
C CYS A 325 -29.48 14.98 -43.91
N ARG A 326 -30.57 15.63 -44.33
CA ARG A 326 -31.19 15.44 -45.65
C ARG A 326 -31.64 16.75 -46.30
N GLN A 327 -31.38 16.90 -47.59
CA GLN A 327 -31.69 18.11 -48.36
C GLN A 327 -33.19 18.29 -48.62
N ARG A 328 -33.68 19.52 -48.48
CA ARG A 328 -35.10 19.85 -48.65
C ARG A 328 -35.53 19.95 -50.12
N SER A 329 -36.51 19.16 -50.54
CA SER A 329 -37.10 19.24 -51.90
C SER A 329 -38.15 20.35 -52.01
N ARG A 330 -38.26 20.99 -53.19
CA ARG A 330 -39.17 22.12 -53.44
C ARG A 330 -40.43 21.71 -54.21
N TYR A 331 -41.46 21.26 -53.51
CA TYR A 331 -42.86 21.32 -53.96
C TYR A 331 -43.81 21.50 -52.76
N ALA A 332 -44.86 22.30 -52.95
CA ALA A 332 -45.93 22.60 -51.96
C ALA A 332 -47.31 22.26 -52.61
N PRO A 333 -48.48 22.27 -51.92
CA PRO A 333 -49.01 23.47 -51.23
C PRO A 333 -49.93 23.25 -49.97
N GLN A 334 -50.27 24.37 -49.30
CA GLN A 334 -51.49 24.67 -48.50
C GLN A 334 -51.79 23.80 -47.24
N ALA A 335 -51.86 24.37 -46.02
CA ALA A 335 -52.90 25.26 -45.42
C ALA A 335 -54.23 24.51 -45.14
N VAL A 336 -54.78 24.52 -43.91
CA VAL A 336 -55.54 25.63 -43.27
C VAL A 336 -55.18 25.82 -41.76
N SER A 337 -55.46 27.00 -41.19
CA SER A 337 -55.14 27.40 -39.80
C SER A 337 -56.36 27.45 -38.85
N ARG A 338 -56.06 27.65 -37.55
CA ARG A 338 -56.88 28.19 -36.41
C ARG A 338 -57.52 27.17 -35.44
N VAL A 339 -57.68 27.47 -34.13
CA VAL A 339 -56.97 28.34 -33.15
C VAL A 339 -57.39 27.83 -31.74
N THR A 340 -56.44 27.59 -30.84
CA THR A 340 -56.27 28.23 -29.50
C THR A 340 -54.97 27.71 -28.86
N GLY A 341 -54.28 28.54 -28.07
CA GLY A 341 -53.03 28.19 -27.37
C GLY A 341 -51.81 28.97 -27.86
N THR A 342 -51.62 30.19 -27.34
CA THR A 342 -50.47 31.07 -27.60
C THR A 342 -49.19 30.49 -26.95
N SER A 343 -48.11 30.18 -27.67
CA SER A 343 -47.13 31.12 -28.29
C SER A 343 -46.48 32.04 -27.25
N THR A 344 -45.22 31.83 -26.80
CA THR A 344 -43.93 32.13 -27.47
C THR A 344 -43.73 33.64 -27.75
N SER A 345 -42.56 34.27 -27.57
CA SER A 345 -41.19 33.77 -27.27
C SER A 345 -40.26 34.87 -26.73
N THR A 346 -39.16 34.47 -26.07
CA THR A 346 -37.82 35.12 -26.04
C THR A 346 -37.68 36.65 -26.00
N SER A 347 -37.03 37.18 -24.96
CA SER A 347 -35.76 37.94 -25.16
C SER A 347 -35.03 38.22 -23.83
N THR A 348 -33.71 38.41 -23.94
CA THR A 348 -32.79 38.85 -22.89
C THR A 348 -32.96 40.33 -22.53
N SER A 349 -32.79 40.71 -21.25
CA SER A 349 -31.76 41.70 -20.83
C SER A 349 -31.86 42.15 -19.36
N THR A 350 -30.71 42.62 -18.89
CA THR A 350 -30.26 43.18 -17.61
C THR A 350 -31.05 44.35 -16.97
N SER A 351 -30.81 44.52 -15.65
CA SER A 351 -30.51 45.80 -14.92
C SER A 351 -31.54 46.48 -13.96
N THR A 352 -31.09 46.57 -12.69
CA THR A 352 -31.10 47.72 -11.75
C THR A 352 -32.39 48.40 -11.20
N THR A 353 -32.40 48.52 -9.85
CA THR A 353 -33.02 49.58 -9.00
C THR A 353 -34.57 49.64 -8.93
N THR A 354 -35.22 50.08 -7.84
CA THR A 354 -34.90 51.19 -6.91
C THR A 354 -35.36 50.99 -5.45
N THR A 355 -34.85 51.87 -4.56
CA THR A 355 -35.28 52.25 -3.20
C THR A 355 -36.81 52.23 -2.95
N THR A 356 -37.34 52.03 -1.73
CA THR A 356 -37.40 52.98 -0.57
C THR A 356 -37.95 52.28 0.71
N THR A 357 -37.79 52.68 2.00
CA THR A 357 -37.02 53.70 2.77
C THR A 357 -37.16 53.46 4.31
N THR A 358 -36.38 54.18 5.13
CA THR A 358 -36.60 54.57 6.57
C THR A 358 -36.49 53.52 7.69
N ALA A 359 -35.81 53.77 8.83
CA ALA A 359 -35.12 55.00 9.29
C ALA A 359 -33.86 54.73 10.16
N ARG A 360 -32.98 55.74 10.21
CA ARG A 360 -31.82 55.91 11.12
C ARG A 360 -32.24 56.82 12.31
N PRO A 361 -31.44 57.06 13.39
CA PRO A 361 -29.97 57.17 13.39
C PRO A 361 -29.20 56.57 14.59
N VAL A 362 -27.88 56.71 14.50
CA VAL A 362 -26.83 56.49 15.53
C VAL A 362 -26.31 57.87 15.99
N TYR A 363 -25.77 58.03 17.20
CA TYR A 363 -24.45 58.68 17.50
C TYR A 363 -24.18 58.94 19.01
N TYR A 364 -23.20 58.19 19.55
CA TYR A 364 -22.13 58.58 20.51
C TYR A 364 -22.38 59.39 21.82
N THR A 365 -22.03 58.75 22.96
CA THR A 365 -21.16 59.19 24.10
C THR A 365 -21.26 60.63 24.68
N HIS A 366 -21.25 60.87 26.02
CA HIS A 366 -20.19 60.48 26.97
C HIS A 366 -20.55 60.73 28.48
N THR A 367 -19.96 59.92 29.38
CA THR A 367 -19.49 60.23 30.78
C THR A 367 -20.41 60.47 32.01
N THR A 368 -19.83 60.13 33.18
CA THR A 368 -20.08 60.55 34.59
C THR A 368 -21.05 59.77 35.52
N ARG A 369 -20.43 58.99 36.43
CA ARG A 369 -20.61 58.97 37.91
C ARG A 369 -22.01 59.27 38.52
N ASN A 370 -22.60 58.27 39.21
CA ASN A 370 -22.60 58.17 40.69
C ASN A 370 -23.52 57.05 41.25
N ASP A 371 -23.16 56.54 42.43
CA ASP A 371 -23.97 55.78 43.41
C ASP A 371 -24.81 56.79 44.27
N PRO A 372 -25.83 56.46 45.11
CA PRO A 372 -26.19 55.12 45.62
C PRO A 372 -27.70 54.78 45.81
N GLN A 373 -27.90 53.53 46.25
CA GLN A 373 -28.94 52.96 47.12
C GLN A 373 -30.21 53.73 47.57
N TYR A 374 -31.33 53.02 47.45
CA TYR A 374 -32.45 52.82 48.42
C TYR A 374 -33.26 54.01 48.99
N ARG A 375 -34.60 53.89 48.91
CA ARG A 375 -35.58 54.69 49.66
C ARG A 375 -36.16 53.91 50.85
N PRO A 376 -36.38 54.54 52.01
CA PRO A 376 -37.42 54.17 52.97
C PRO A 376 -38.74 54.91 52.69
N VAL A 377 -39.81 54.49 53.37
CA VAL A 377 -41.17 55.07 53.29
C VAL A 377 -41.53 55.74 54.62
N TYR A 378 -42.17 56.91 54.62
CA TYR A 378 -43.42 57.22 55.36
C TYR A 378 -43.92 58.68 55.15
N GLN A 379 -45.16 58.91 55.57
CA GLN A 379 -45.95 60.17 55.59
C GLN A 379 -46.21 60.61 57.06
N PRO A 380 -46.84 61.76 57.38
CA PRO A 380 -47.01 63.05 56.68
C PRO A 380 -46.82 64.32 57.57
N ASN A 381 -47.09 65.51 57.00
CA ASN A 381 -47.68 66.73 57.61
C ASN A 381 -46.94 67.60 58.67
N ASN A 382 -46.45 68.75 58.17
CA ASN A 382 -46.94 70.13 58.46
C ASN A 382 -46.54 70.88 59.77
N GLN A 383 -46.70 72.22 59.72
CA GLN A 383 -46.69 73.24 60.79
C GLN A 383 -45.36 73.75 61.41
N GLN A 384 -44.71 74.66 60.66
CA GLN A 384 -44.48 76.09 61.00
C GLN A 384 -44.25 76.59 62.47
N VAL A 385 -43.04 77.16 62.65
CA VAL A 385 -42.59 78.37 63.43
C VAL A 385 -42.70 78.50 64.98
N GLU A 386 -41.56 78.96 65.53
CA GLU A 386 -41.35 80.03 66.55
C GLU A 386 -41.26 79.78 68.08
N TYR A 387 -40.03 79.98 68.61
CA TYR A 387 -39.57 80.67 69.85
C TYR A 387 -40.39 80.53 71.17
N ASN A 388 -39.80 80.04 72.28
CA ASN A 388 -38.96 80.77 73.27
C ASN A 388 -39.70 81.90 74.05
N ARG A 389 -39.48 82.17 75.34
CA ARG A 389 -38.56 81.65 76.39
C ARG A 389 -39.01 82.20 77.76
N TYR A 390 -38.70 81.52 78.87
CA TYR A 390 -38.44 82.16 80.18
C TYR A 390 -37.15 81.59 80.81
N GLN A 391 -36.50 82.34 81.71
CA GLN A 391 -35.07 82.17 82.05
C GLN A 391 -34.81 81.45 83.38
N GLY A 392 -33.67 80.74 83.47
CA GLY A 392 -33.13 80.21 84.72
C GLY A 392 -31.68 79.71 84.59
N SER A 393 -30.80 80.14 85.50
CA SER A 393 -29.36 79.80 85.63
C SER A 393 -28.44 80.07 84.43
N CYS A 394 -27.13 80.02 84.69
CA CYS A 394 -26.13 79.68 83.67
C CYS A 394 -26.03 78.13 83.59
N GLY A 395 -25.67 77.60 82.42
CA GLY A 395 -25.45 76.17 82.25
C GLY A 395 -24.12 75.71 82.86
N ILE A 396 -23.94 74.40 82.96
CA ILE A 396 -22.62 73.79 83.17
C ILE A 396 -21.72 74.23 81.99
N GLY A 397 -20.45 74.55 82.27
CA GLY A 397 -19.53 75.15 81.30
C GLY A 397 -19.61 76.68 81.16
N PHE A 398 -20.48 77.36 81.92
CA PHE A 398 -20.58 78.83 81.90
C PHE A 398 -20.44 79.45 83.29
N GLU A 399 -19.52 80.41 83.44
CA GLU A 399 -19.44 81.28 84.61
C GLU A 399 -20.25 82.57 84.38
N ARG A 400 -20.41 83.39 85.42
CA ARG A 400 -21.20 84.62 85.36
C ARG A 400 -20.31 85.84 85.49
N ASN A 401 -20.22 86.64 84.43
CA ASN A 401 -19.38 87.83 84.42
C ASN A 401 -19.96 88.95 85.33
N ALA A 402 -19.19 90.02 85.54
CA ALA A 402 -19.55 91.15 86.40
C ALA A 402 -20.81 91.94 85.95
N LEU A 403 -21.36 91.65 84.77
CA LEU A 403 -22.61 92.23 84.24
C LEU A 403 -23.79 91.25 84.35
N GLY A 404 -23.63 90.12 85.03
CA GLY A 404 -24.67 89.10 85.25
C GLY A 404 -24.90 88.14 84.09
N ALA A 405 -24.21 88.33 82.96
CA ALA A 405 -24.30 87.49 81.79
C ALA A 405 -23.48 86.21 81.95
N CYS A 406 -23.98 85.10 81.39
CA CYS A 406 -23.26 83.84 81.35
C CYS A 406 -22.19 83.90 80.24
N VAL A 407 -20.93 83.66 80.59
CA VAL A 407 -19.80 83.58 79.66
C VAL A 407 -19.18 82.19 79.73
N ASP A 408 -18.62 81.76 78.62
CA ASP A 408 -18.02 80.44 78.43
C ASP A 408 -16.77 80.25 79.32
N VAL A 409 -16.63 79.10 79.97
CA VAL A 409 -15.43 78.78 80.76
C VAL A 409 -14.44 78.06 79.86
N ASP A 410 -13.34 78.73 79.49
CA ASP A 410 -12.29 78.09 78.68
C ASP A 410 -11.50 77.07 79.49
N GLU A 411 -11.95 75.82 79.49
CA GLU A 411 -11.32 74.74 80.25
C GLU A 411 -9.95 74.32 79.67
N CYS A 412 -9.60 74.79 78.47
CA CYS A 412 -8.29 74.56 77.85
C CYS A 412 -7.18 75.43 78.44
N LEU A 413 -7.51 76.48 79.21
CA LEU A 413 -6.52 77.28 79.95
C LEU A 413 -5.87 76.50 81.11
N ASN A 414 -6.55 75.48 81.64
CA ASN A 414 -5.97 74.54 82.60
C ASN A 414 -5.32 73.37 81.83
N GLY A 415 -4.00 73.39 81.69
CA GLY A 415 -3.23 72.51 80.79
C GLY A 415 -3.27 70.99 81.02
N ASN A 416 -4.12 70.47 81.92
CA ASN A 416 -4.31 69.03 82.19
C ASN A 416 -5.66 68.49 81.67
N THR A 417 -6.46 69.30 80.97
CA THR A 417 -7.85 68.97 80.56
C THR A 417 -7.95 67.89 79.47
N CYS A 418 -6.90 67.67 78.67
CA CYS A 418 -6.81 66.62 77.65
C CYS A 418 -5.56 65.74 77.86
N ARG A 419 -5.48 64.60 77.17
CA ARG A 419 -4.26 63.76 77.16
C ARG A 419 -3.10 64.51 76.48
N SER A 420 -1.86 64.14 76.80
CA SER A 420 -0.64 64.75 76.24
C SER A 420 -0.56 64.70 74.70
N ASN A 421 -1.22 63.72 74.09
CA ASN A 421 -1.32 63.55 72.64
C ASN A 421 -2.58 64.19 72.02
N GLN A 422 -3.28 65.06 72.75
CA GLN A 422 -4.55 65.69 72.34
C GLN A 422 -4.53 67.21 72.49
N ARG A 423 -4.96 67.91 71.43
CA ARG A 423 -5.25 69.34 71.46
C ARG A 423 -6.62 69.56 72.11
N CYS A 424 -6.65 70.36 73.17
CA CYS A 424 -7.88 70.94 73.67
C CYS A 424 -8.37 72.05 72.72
N VAL A 425 -9.68 72.05 72.41
CA VAL A 425 -10.38 73.14 71.72
C VAL A 425 -11.60 73.48 72.56
N ASN A 426 -11.64 74.70 73.11
CA ASN A 426 -12.80 75.17 73.83
C ASN A 426 -14.00 75.31 72.86
N SER A 427 -15.20 74.98 73.32
CA SER A 427 -16.45 75.21 72.58
C SER A 427 -17.55 75.63 73.55
N ASN A 428 -18.44 76.52 73.11
CA ASN A 428 -19.39 77.24 73.96
C ASN A 428 -20.24 76.32 74.87
N GLY A 429 -19.79 76.13 76.12
CA GLY A 429 -20.37 75.30 77.19
C GLY A 429 -19.65 73.98 77.49
N SER A 430 -18.54 73.64 76.82
CA SER A 430 -17.68 72.46 77.06
C SER A 430 -16.50 72.38 76.07
N TYR A 431 -15.29 72.09 76.56
CA TYR A 431 -14.15 71.70 75.73
C TYR A 431 -14.35 70.42 74.91
N ARG A 432 -13.56 70.28 73.84
CA ARG A 432 -13.36 69.03 73.09
C ARG A 432 -11.87 68.75 72.91
N CYS A 433 -11.45 67.53 73.26
CA CYS A 433 -10.13 67.02 72.94
C CYS A 433 -10.13 66.43 71.52
N TYR A 434 -9.18 66.87 70.68
CA TYR A 434 -8.90 66.31 69.36
C TYR A 434 -7.50 65.72 69.35
N ASP A 435 -7.33 64.48 68.88
CA ASP A 435 -6.00 63.86 68.78
C ASP A 435 -5.08 64.68 67.85
N LEU A 436 -3.83 64.88 68.26
CA LEU A 436 -2.85 65.66 67.50
C LEU A 436 -2.49 64.98 66.16
N LEU A 437 -2.63 63.65 66.10
CA LEU A 437 -2.46 62.84 64.91
C LEU A 437 -3.59 61.80 64.83
N VAL A 438 -4.55 62.04 63.92
CA VAL A 438 -5.60 61.07 63.60
C VAL A 438 -5.05 60.11 62.54
N CYS A 439 -4.73 58.89 62.95
CA CYS A 439 -4.22 57.87 62.03
C CYS A 439 -5.34 57.23 61.18
N PRO A 440 -5.04 56.80 59.93
CA PRO A 440 -5.96 55.99 59.14
C PRO A 440 -6.29 54.65 59.81
N SER A 441 -7.41 54.04 59.42
CA SER A 441 -7.75 52.66 59.79
C SER A 441 -6.58 51.70 59.50
N GLY A 442 -6.32 50.76 60.42
CA GLY A 442 -5.17 49.86 60.37
C GLY A 442 -3.88 50.43 61.00
N PHE A 443 -3.88 51.68 61.48
CA PHE A 443 -2.74 52.30 62.15
C PHE A 443 -3.10 52.85 63.54
N VAL A 444 -2.10 52.95 64.42
CA VAL A 444 -2.18 53.62 65.72
C VAL A 444 -1.08 54.65 65.85
N ALA A 445 -1.38 55.78 66.50
CA ALA A 445 -0.36 56.78 66.82
C ALA A 445 0.64 56.22 67.85
N ASN A 446 1.92 56.57 67.71
CA ASN A 446 2.93 56.30 68.74
C ASN A 446 2.65 57.14 70.02
N SER A 447 3.43 56.90 71.08
CA SER A 447 3.29 57.56 72.40
C SER A 447 3.18 59.09 72.34
N ASP A 448 3.88 59.69 71.39
CA ASP A 448 4.08 61.13 71.25
C ASP A 448 3.23 61.74 70.12
N ALA A 449 2.38 60.91 69.47
CA ALA A 449 1.55 61.25 68.32
C ALA A 449 2.30 61.96 67.17
N THR A 450 3.52 61.50 66.88
CA THR A 450 4.37 61.98 65.78
C THR A 450 4.31 61.10 64.53
N GLU A 451 4.00 59.81 64.68
CA GLU A 451 3.87 58.88 63.56
C GLU A 451 2.74 57.86 63.76
N CYS A 452 2.23 57.32 62.64
CA CYS A 452 1.24 56.26 62.61
C CYS A 452 1.93 54.90 62.36
N LEU A 453 1.99 54.09 63.41
CA LEU A 453 2.52 52.73 63.40
C LEU A 453 1.46 51.73 62.93
N ASP A 454 1.92 50.69 62.25
CA ASP A 454 1.09 49.61 61.72
C ASP A 454 0.48 48.75 62.85
N VAL A 455 -0.81 48.41 62.76
CA VAL A 455 -1.44 47.48 63.71
C VAL A 455 -1.33 46.07 63.16
N ASP A 456 -0.42 45.27 63.71
CA ASP A 456 -0.41 43.83 63.40
C ASP A 456 -1.65 43.14 63.98
N GLU A 457 -2.71 43.00 63.16
CA GLU A 457 -3.95 42.36 63.57
C GLU A 457 -3.79 40.84 63.75
N CYS A 458 -2.75 40.23 63.19
CA CYS A 458 -2.43 38.82 63.40
C CYS A 458 -1.85 38.61 64.80
N SER A 459 -0.78 39.34 65.16
CA SER A 459 -0.14 39.25 66.47
C SER A 459 -1.01 39.78 67.62
N THR A 460 -1.94 40.69 67.33
CA THR A 460 -2.90 41.20 68.33
C THR A 460 -4.22 40.41 68.41
N GLY A 461 -4.38 39.33 67.63
CA GLY A 461 -5.58 38.48 67.65
C GLY A 461 -6.87 39.17 67.20
N LYS A 462 -6.76 40.25 66.42
CA LYS A 462 -7.89 41.06 65.91
C LYS A 462 -8.32 40.67 64.50
N ALA A 463 -7.46 39.95 63.78
CA ALA A 463 -7.71 39.48 62.43
C ALA A 463 -8.88 38.48 62.40
N LYS A 464 -9.90 38.77 61.58
CA LYS A 464 -11.08 37.91 61.40
C LYS A 464 -10.83 36.87 60.31
N CYS A 465 -9.84 36.00 60.53
CA CYS A 465 -9.56 34.88 59.65
C CYS A 465 -10.44 33.66 59.99
N GLY A 466 -10.72 32.85 58.99
CA GLY A 466 -11.38 31.55 59.17
C GLY A 466 -10.49 30.54 59.93
N PRO A 467 -11.07 29.45 60.48
CA PRO A 467 -10.37 28.54 61.39
C PRO A 467 -9.16 27.82 60.77
N ASP A 468 -9.15 27.65 59.45
CA ASP A 468 -8.08 26.96 58.70
C ASP A 468 -7.17 27.95 57.95
N GLN A 469 -7.39 29.26 58.10
CA GLN A 469 -6.72 30.31 57.34
C GLN A 469 -5.50 30.87 58.08
N ILE A 470 -4.43 31.10 57.32
CA ILE A 470 -3.20 31.74 57.76
C ILE A 470 -3.39 33.27 57.69
N CYS A 471 -3.19 33.95 58.82
CA CYS A 471 -3.14 35.40 58.88
C CYS A 471 -1.76 35.92 58.46
N LYS A 472 -1.72 36.94 57.60
CA LYS A 472 -0.50 37.63 57.19
C LYS A 472 -0.71 39.14 57.24
N ASN A 473 0.00 39.82 58.13
CA ASN A 473 -0.09 41.27 58.26
C ASN A 473 0.40 41.98 56.97
N LYS A 474 -0.22 43.12 56.63
CA LYS A 474 0.29 44.09 55.64
C LYS A 474 0.07 45.49 56.21
N ARG A 475 0.89 46.44 55.75
CA ARG A 475 0.89 47.81 56.26
C ARG A 475 -0.48 48.50 56.06
N GLY A 476 -1.24 48.64 57.15
CA GLY A 476 -2.58 49.22 57.22
C GLY A 476 -3.76 48.23 57.07
N SER A 477 -3.51 46.92 56.95
CA SER A 477 -4.54 45.85 56.97
C SER A 477 -3.93 44.45 56.85
N TYR A 478 -4.37 43.50 57.67
CA TYR A 478 -4.15 42.07 57.46
C TYR A 478 -4.76 41.50 56.16
N VAL A 479 -4.22 40.37 55.71
CA VAL A 479 -4.88 39.44 54.77
C VAL A 479 -4.93 38.04 55.38
N CYS A 480 -6.04 37.33 55.18
CA CYS A 480 -6.16 35.91 55.48
C CYS A 480 -6.05 35.11 54.17
N HIS A 481 -5.28 34.02 54.16
CA HIS A 481 -5.16 33.13 53.01
C HIS A 481 -5.11 31.67 53.46
N CYS A 482 -5.46 30.74 52.57
CA CYS A 482 -5.31 29.31 52.85
C CYS A 482 -3.87 28.83 52.68
N PRO A 483 -3.53 27.62 53.14
CA PRO A 483 -2.31 26.91 52.73
C PRO A 483 -2.26 26.71 51.21
N ALA A 484 -1.08 26.36 50.67
CA ALA A 484 -0.96 25.96 49.28
C ALA A 484 -1.81 24.69 49.01
N GLY A 485 -2.44 24.61 47.83
CA GLY A 485 -3.39 23.54 47.47
C GLY A 485 -4.83 23.77 47.95
N PHE A 486 -5.14 24.90 48.61
CA PHE A 486 -6.48 25.19 49.14
C PHE A 486 -6.99 26.59 48.77
N ILE A 487 -8.30 26.70 48.55
CA ILE A 487 -9.03 27.96 48.31
C ILE A 487 -9.97 28.32 49.47
N ILE A 488 -10.33 29.60 49.57
CA ILE A 488 -11.32 30.07 50.56
C ILE A 488 -12.71 29.69 50.06
N GLY A 489 -13.27 28.67 50.70
CA GLY A 489 -14.60 28.13 50.43
C GLY A 489 -15.76 29.02 50.88
N LYS A 490 -16.98 28.61 50.56
CA LYS A 490 -18.22 29.38 50.81
C LYS A 490 -18.46 29.71 52.29
N HIS A 491 -17.85 28.95 53.19
CA HIS A 491 -17.97 29.11 54.65
C HIS A 491 -16.74 29.75 55.31
N GLN A 492 -15.87 30.42 54.55
CA GLN A 492 -14.55 30.90 55.00
C GLN A 492 -13.63 29.81 55.57
N ARG A 493 -13.87 28.54 55.23
CA ARG A 493 -12.94 27.44 55.47
C ARG A 493 -11.99 27.29 54.29
N CYS A 494 -10.91 26.54 54.48
CA CYS A 494 -10.04 26.17 53.37
C CYS A 494 -10.56 24.87 52.76
N GLU A 495 -11.09 24.98 51.54
CA GLU A 495 -11.60 23.89 50.72
C GLU A 495 -10.50 23.49 49.71
N ASP A 496 -10.36 22.20 49.47
CA ASP A 496 -9.32 21.58 48.64
C ASP A 496 -9.44 22.04 47.17
N ILE A 497 -8.32 22.36 46.51
CA ILE A 497 -8.32 22.62 45.07
C ILE A 497 -8.24 21.27 44.36
N ASN A 498 -9.35 20.76 43.83
CA ASN A 498 -9.29 19.61 42.94
C ASN A 498 -8.68 20.01 41.59
N GLU A 499 -7.35 19.99 41.47
CA GLU A 499 -6.68 20.43 40.24
C GLU A 499 -7.07 19.55 39.03
N CYS A 500 -7.34 18.26 39.27
CA CYS A 500 -7.79 17.33 38.25
C CYS A 500 -9.16 17.72 37.65
N GLU A 501 -10.13 18.12 38.46
CA GLU A 501 -11.40 18.67 37.93
C GLU A 501 -11.20 20.09 37.34
N MET A 502 -10.48 20.96 38.03
CA MET A 502 -10.31 22.37 37.65
C MET A 502 -9.64 22.54 36.28
N HIS A 503 -8.74 21.64 35.91
CA HIS A 503 -8.04 21.64 34.62
C HIS A 503 -8.46 20.48 33.69
N LYS A 504 -9.59 19.82 33.94
CA LYS A 504 -10.10 18.68 33.14
C LYS A 504 -9.05 17.56 32.92
N GLY A 505 -8.24 17.25 33.93
CA GLY A 505 -7.18 16.24 33.89
C GLY A 505 -5.86 16.69 33.25
N MET A 506 -5.83 17.83 32.54
CA MET A 506 -4.65 18.31 31.78
C MET A 506 -3.48 18.81 32.65
N VAL A 507 -3.52 18.60 33.97
CA VAL A 507 -2.38 18.86 34.88
C VAL A 507 -1.31 17.78 34.75
N CYS A 508 -1.72 16.58 34.33
CA CYS A 508 -0.86 15.40 34.21
C CYS A 508 -0.51 15.12 32.74
N PRO A 509 0.68 14.56 32.44
CA PRO A 509 1.04 14.15 31.09
C PRO A 509 0.06 13.13 30.48
N HIS A 510 -0.09 13.14 29.15
CA HIS A 510 -1.11 12.37 28.43
C HIS A 510 -1.13 10.86 28.77
N ASN A 511 0.02 10.27 29.10
CA ASN A 511 0.18 8.85 29.43
C ASN A 511 -0.15 8.51 30.91
N SER A 512 -0.77 9.43 31.64
CA SER A 512 -1.07 9.29 33.07
C SER A 512 -2.50 9.75 33.40
N GLU A 513 -2.98 9.32 34.56
CA GLU A 513 -4.28 9.68 35.12
C GLU A 513 -4.08 10.59 36.34
N CYS A 514 -4.82 11.70 36.38
CA CYS A 514 -4.75 12.69 37.45
C CYS A 514 -5.62 12.24 38.62
N ILE A 515 -5.00 12.04 39.79
CA ILE A 515 -5.69 11.64 41.02
C ILE A 515 -5.49 12.73 42.07
N ASN A 516 -6.59 13.34 42.48
CA ASN A 516 -6.60 14.38 43.50
C ASN A 516 -6.19 13.82 44.88
N THR A 517 -5.46 14.61 45.66
CA THR A 517 -5.15 14.35 47.07
C THR A 517 -5.31 15.64 47.88
N LEU A 518 -5.22 15.60 49.21
CA LEU A 518 -5.51 16.79 50.03
C LEU A 518 -4.36 17.79 49.98
N GLY A 519 -4.58 18.92 49.30
CA GLY A 519 -3.61 20.00 49.09
C GLY A 519 -2.64 19.80 47.92
N SER A 520 -2.87 18.80 47.05
CA SER A 520 -2.05 18.50 45.86
C SER A 520 -2.72 17.41 45.01
N TYR A 521 -2.37 17.32 43.73
CA TYR A 521 -2.66 16.16 42.88
C TYR A 521 -1.44 15.22 42.81
N ARG A 522 -1.65 14.03 42.22
CA ARG A 522 -0.58 13.18 41.67
C ARG A 522 -0.98 12.61 40.32
N CYS A 523 0.01 12.21 39.53
CA CYS A 523 -0.18 11.53 38.26
C CYS A 523 0.28 10.07 38.38
N ASP A 524 -0.64 9.12 38.23
CA ASP A 524 -0.34 7.69 38.20
C ASP A 524 -0.37 7.20 36.74
N CYS A 525 0.52 6.29 36.34
CA CYS A 525 0.68 5.93 34.92
C CYS A 525 -0.44 5.02 34.41
N LYS A 526 -0.82 5.22 33.14
CA LYS A 526 -1.73 4.31 32.42
C LYS A 526 -1.03 2.97 32.14
N ALA A 527 -1.80 1.93 31.85
CA ALA A 527 -1.25 0.63 31.44
C ALA A 527 -0.35 0.78 30.20
N GLY A 528 0.74 0.00 30.14
CA GLY A 528 1.81 0.15 29.15
C GLY A 528 2.85 1.24 29.48
N PHE A 529 2.68 1.97 30.58
CA PHE A 529 3.61 3.03 30.99
C PHE A 529 4.04 2.90 32.46
N LYS A 530 5.29 3.28 32.73
CA LYS A 530 5.91 3.26 34.06
C LYS A 530 6.61 4.58 34.38
N LYS A 531 6.99 4.75 35.65
CA LYS A 531 7.90 5.81 36.09
C LYS A 531 9.32 5.25 36.19
N ASN A 532 10.33 6.07 35.95
CA ASN A 532 11.72 5.66 36.16
C ASN A 532 12.11 5.80 37.64
N HIS A 533 11.64 6.86 38.31
CA HIS A 533 11.69 7.02 39.75
C HIS A 533 10.31 7.36 40.36
N PRO A 534 10.04 7.02 41.64
CA PRO A 534 8.74 7.27 42.27
C PRO A 534 8.30 8.73 42.31
N GLU A 535 9.26 9.66 42.33
CA GLU A 535 9.04 11.11 42.37
C GLU A 535 8.77 11.71 40.98
N ASP A 536 8.93 10.95 39.90
CA ASP A 536 8.66 11.44 38.54
C ASP A 536 7.16 11.71 38.33
N MET A 537 6.85 12.85 37.70
CA MET A 537 5.50 13.13 37.17
C MET A 537 5.34 12.67 35.72
N VAL A 538 6.42 12.19 35.08
CA VAL A 538 6.44 11.72 33.69
C VAL A 538 6.37 10.20 33.65
N CYS A 539 5.48 9.68 32.81
CA CYS A 539 5.34 8.25 32.54
C CYS A 539 5.99 7.92 31.19
N THR A 540 7.05 7.12 31.21
CA THR A 540 7.70 6.59 30.02
C THR A 540 7.08 5.24 29.64
N ASP A 541 7.25 4.88 28.38
CA ASP A 541 6.91 3.58 27.84
C ASP A 541 7.50 2.41 28.67
N GLN A 542 6.79 1.29 28.76
CA GLN A 542 7.27 0.06 29.38
C GLN A 542 7.46 -1.01 28.30
N ASP A 543 8.69 -1.16 27.81
CA ASP A 543 9.07 -2.19 26.84
C ASP A 543 8.90 -3.61 27.41
N GLU A 544 7.72 -4.21 27.20
CA GLU A 544 7.41 -5.54 27.70
C GLU A 544 8.21 -6.63 26.96
N CYS A 545 8.73 -6.36 25.76
CA CYS A 545 9.61 -7.27 25.03
C CYS A 545 10.99 -7.39 25.70
N SER A 546 11.53 -6.29 26.22
CA SER A 546 12.77 -6.28 27.02
C SER A 546 12.56 -6.75 28.47
N GLU A 547 11.38 -6.52 29.05
CA GLU A 547 11.10 -6.81 30.48
C GLU A 547 10.51 -8.19 30.76
N ILE A 548 9.85 -8.84 29.80
CA ILE A 548 9.15 -10.12 30.00
C ILE A 548 9.72 -11.22 29.08
N PRO A 549 10.73 -11.98 29.53
CA PRO A 549 11.27 -13.10 28.75
C PRO A 549 10.19 -14.14 28.40
N GLY A 550 10.08 -14.48 27.11
CA GLY A 550 9.09 -15.45 26.62
C GLY A 550 7.66 -14.91 26.50
N LEU A 551 7.47 -13.59 26.44
CA LEU A 551 6.16 -12.95 26.20
C LEU A 551 5.50 -13.39 24.87
N CYS A 552 6.33 -13.61 23.85
CA CYS A 552 6.00 -14.06 22.50
C CYS A 552 6.79 -15.32 22.14
N HIS A 553 6.28 -16.15 21.22
CA HIS A 553 6.97 -17.38 20.80
C HIS A 553 8.20 -17.13 19.92
N GLN A 554 8.08 -16.24 18.92
CA GLN A 554 9.13 -15.93 17.96
C GLN A 554 9.55 -14.45 18.08
N ARG A 555 8.80 -13.53 17.46
CA ARG A 555 9.12 -12.11 17.42
C ARG A 555 8.25 -11.31 18.40
N CYS A 556 8.86 -10.39 19.14
CA CYS A 556 8.16 -9.39 19.95
C CYS A 556 8.48 -8.00 19.38
N ILE A 557 7.47 -7.14 19.29
CA ILE A 557 7.59 -5.77 18.80
C ILE A 557 6.97 -4.86 19.87
N ASN A 558 7.79 -3.98 20.44
CA ASN A 558 7.32 -2.95 21.36
C ASN A 558 6.67 -1.79 20.58
N TYR A 559 5.59 -1.23 21.12
CA TYR A 559 4.86 -0.07 20.64
C TYR A 559 4.61 0.88 21.82
N TYR A 560 4.31 2.15 21.55
CA TYR A 560 4.10 3.13 22.61
C TYR A 560 2.85 2.79 23.45
N GLY A 561 3.07 2.29 24.68
CA GLY A 561 2.03 1.84 25.60
C GLY A 561 1.53 0.41 25.38
N SER A 562 2.19 -0.43 24.58
CA SER A 562 1.80 -1.83 24.36
C SER A 562 2.83 -2.64 23.56
N TYR A 563 2.72 -3.96 23.52
CA TYR A 563 3.50 -4.83 22.64
C TYR A 563 2.59 -5.59 21.65
N ARG A 564 3.19 -6.11 20.58
CA ARG A 564 2.59 -7.17 19.76
C ARG A 564 3.57 -8.30 19.56
N CYS A 565 3.06 -9.52 19.53
CA CYS A 565 3.82 -10.67 19.04
C CYS A 565 3.63 -10.80 17.53
N GLY A 566 4.71 -11.11 16.83
CA GLY A 566 4.73 -11.46 15.42
C GLY A 566 5.38 -12.82 15.22
N CYS A 567 5.15 -13.38 14.04
CA CYS A 567 5.77 -14.62 13.61
C CYS A 567 6.86 -14.37 12.57
N GLU A 568 7.66 -15.40 12.33
CA GLU A 568 8.61 -15.48 11.22
C GLU A 568 7.89 -15.94 9.93
N PRO A 569 8.48 -15.74 8.73
CA PRO A 569 7.91 -16.28 7.49
C PRO A 569 7.65 -17.80 7.58
N GLY A 570 6.57 -18.26 6.95
CA GLY A 570 6.11 -19.66 7.07
C GLY A 570 5.34 -19.98 8.36
N TYR A 571 5.13 -19.01 9.27
CA TYR A 571 4.35 -19.19 10.49
C TYR A 571 3.20 -18.17 10.60
N LYS A 572 2.07 -18.60 11.18
CA LYS A 572 0.89 -17.77 11.45
C LYS A 572 0.62 -17.62 12.94
N LEU A 573 0.15 -16.43 13.34
CA LEU A 573 -0.12 -16.09 14.74
C LEU A 573 -1.43 -16.74 15.20
N MET A 574 -1.37 -17.55 16.25
CA MET A 574 -2.54 -18.20 16.84
C MET A 574 -3.44 -17.20 17.56
N ALA A 575 -4.70 -17.56 17.78
CA ALA A 575 -5.75 -16.72 18.40
C ALA A 575 -5.49 -16.27 19.86
N ASN A 576 -4.33 -16.60 20.45
CA ASN A 576 -3.85 -16.03 21.71
C ASN A 576 -2.95 -14.79 21.53
N ASN A 577 -2.70 -14.38 20.28
CA ASN A 577 -1.81 -13.30 19.85
C ASN A 577 -0.38 -13.41 20.42
N ARG A 578 0.12 -14.63 20.66
CA ARG A 578 1.45 -14.88 21.27
C ARG A 578 2.22 -16.06 20.69
N THR A 579 1.55 -17.16 20.39
CA THR A 579 2.18 -18.35 19.81
C THR A 579 2.01 -18.38 18.30
N CYS A 580 3.06 -18.86 17.63
CA CYS A 580 3.10 -19.02 16.19
C CYS A 580 2.99 -20.51 15.85
N GLU A 581 2.06 -20.86 14.97
CA GLU A 581 1.92 -22.20 14.40
C GLU A 581 2.44 -22.22 12.96
N ASP A 582 2.90 -23.40 12.55
CA ASP A 582 3.44 -23.67 11.22
C ASP A 582 2.35 -23.54 10.13
N VAL A 583 2.70 -23.01 8.96
CA VAL A 583 1.79 -22.93 7.81
C VAL A 583 2.11 -24.06 6.86
N ASP A 584 1.32 -25.13 6.90
CA ASP A 584 1.44 -26.25 5.96
C ASP A 584 1.08 -25.80 4.53
N GLU A 585 2.07 -25.32 3.79
CA GLU A 585 1.91 -24.77 2.45
C GLU A 585 1.46 -25.85 1.44
N CYS A 586 1.84 -27.11 1.69
CA CYS A 586 1.43 -28.27 0.91
C CYS A 586 -0.08 -28.57 1.02
N VAL A 587 -0.71 -28.22 2.15
CA VAL A 587 -2.16 -28.23 2.31
C VAL A 587 -2.78 -26.93 1.80
N GLU A 588 -2.25 -25.77 2.19
CA GLU A 588 -2.90 -24.47 2.00
C GLU A 588 -2.87 -23.98 0.52
N TYR A 589 -1.83 -24.33 -0.26
CA TYR A 589 -1.70 -23.97 -1.67
C TYR A 589 -1.87 -25.13 -2.66
N LYS A 590 -2.46 -26.25 -2.20
CA LYS A 590 -2.62 -27.48 -3.00
C LYS A 590 -3.36 -27.29 -4.34
N SER A 591 -4.29 -26.32 -4.42
CA SER A 591 -5.01 -25.97 -5.66
C SER A 591 -4.18 -25.20 -6.68
N ASN A 592 -3.04 -24.65 -6.28
CA ASN A 592 -2.26 -23.70 -7.06
C ASN A 592 -1.01 -24.35 -7.70
N ASN A 593 -0.92 -25.69 -7.67
CA ASN A 593 0.22 -26.48 -8.14
C ASN A 593 1.56 -26.03 -7.52
N LEU A 594 1.60 -25.85 -6.19
CA LEU A 594 2.78 -25.39 -5.45
C LEU A 594 4.04 -26.21 -5.78
N CYS A 595 3.87 -27.53 -5.85
CA CYS A 595 4.80 -28.47 -6.46
C CYS A 595 4.06 -29.22 -7.58
N VAL A 596 4.76 -29.57 -8.66
CA VAL A 596 4.23 -30.49 -9.70
C VAL A 596 4.36 -31.95 -9.25
N GLY A 597 5.38 -32.25 -8.46
CA GLY A 597 5.61 -33.56 -7.86
C GLY A 597 5.04 -33.70 -6.45
N ILE A 598 5.83 -34.28 -5.56
CA ILE A 598 5.53 -34.48 -4.14
C ILE A 598 5.85 -33.17 -3.41
N CYS A 599 5.01 -32.78 -2.46
CA CYS A 599 5.22 -31.64 -1.56
C CYS A 599 5.41 -32.18 -0.13
N GLU A 600 6.47 -31.75 0.54
CA GLU A 600 6.82 -32.12 1.92
C GLU A 600 6.89 -30.85 2.77
N ASN A 601 5.99 -30.71 3.74
CA ASN A 601 5.97 -29.57 4.66
C ASN A 601 7.09 -29.68 5.71
N SER A 602 7.65 -28.55 6.13
CA SER A 602 8.67 -28.46 7.18
C SER A 602 8.51 -27.16 7.99
N PRO A 603 9.05 -27.05 9.22
CA PRO A 603 8.80 -25.90 10.09
C PRO A 603 9.24 -24.56 9.48
N GLY A 604 8.28 -23.78 8.98
CA GLY A 604 8.47 -22.49 8.31
C GLY A 604 8.80 -22.54 6.81
N SER A 605 8.68 -23.70 6.13
CA SER A 605 8.89 -23.83 4.68
C SER A 605 8.50 -25.19 4.11
N TYR A 606 8.38 -25.32 2.80
CA TYR A 606 8.12 -26.58 2.11
C TYR A 606 9.25 -26.97 1.15
N GLY A 607 9.41 -28.28 0.95
CA GLY A 607 10.22 -28.87 -0.12
C GLY A 607 9.34 -29.48 -1.21
N CYS A 608 9.73 -29.29 -2.47
CA CYS A 608 9.21 -30.09 -3.58
C CYS A 608 10.20 -31.20 -3.95
N SER A 609 9.72 -32.43 -4.14
CA SER A 609 10.51 -33.56 -4.63
C SER A 609 9.81 -34.24 -5.81
N CYS A 610 10.58 -34.94 -6.65
CA CYS A 610 10.06 -35.58 -7.85
C CYS A 610 10.08 -37.10 -7.74
N PRO A 611 9.12 -37.82 -8.35
CA PRO A 611 9.16 -39.27 -8.43
C PRO A 611 10.31 -39.75 -9.32
N GLN A 612 10.65 -41.02 -9.21
CA GLN A 612 11.66 -41.67 -10.06
C GLN A 612 11.35 -41.48 -11.55
N GLY A 613 12.38 -41.29 -12.37
CA GLY A 613 12.27 -40.91 -13.79
C GLY A 613 12.21 -39.39 -14.03
N TYR A 614 12.08 -38.58 -12.98
CA TYR A 614 12.05 -37.13 -13.07
C TYR A 614 13.11 -36.49 -12.18
N ARG A 615 13.58 -35.31 -12.59
CA ARG A 615 14.45 -34.40 -11.81
C ARG A 615 13.71 -33.11 -11.49
N LEU A 616 14.04 -32.49 -10.36
CA LEU A 616 13.50 -31.18 -9.99
C LEU A 616 14.06 -30.10 -10.94
N GLY A 617 13.20 -29.20 -11.39
CA GLY A 617 13.57 -28.08 -12.25
C GLY A 617 14.34 -26.98 -11.51
N HIS A 618 14.91 -26.05 -12.29
CA HIS A 618 15.60 -24.87 -11.75
C HIS A 618 14.68 -23.91 -10.98
N ASP A 619 13.36 -24.08 -11.09
CA ASP A 619 12.35 -23.37 -10.30
C ASP A 619 12.13 -23.96 -8.90
N GLY A 620 12.72 -25.13 -8.61
CA GLY A 620 12.54 -25.87 -7.37
C GLY A 620 11.14 -26.45 -7.17
N ARG A 621 10.30 -26.53 -8.23
CA ARG A 621 8.87 -26.91 -8.12
C ARG A 621 8.37 -27.82 -9.23
N SER A 622 8.86 -27.64 -10.45
CA SER A 622 8.50 -28.45 -11.62
C SER A 622 9.28 -29.76 -11.64
N CYS A 623 8.63 -30.85 -12.07
CA CYS A 623 9.32 -32.11 -12.35
C CYS A 623 9.57 -32.26 -13.85
N ILE A 624 10.85 -32.30 -14.22
CA ILE A 624 11.32 -32.42 -15.59
C ILE A 624 11.69 -33.87 -15.85
N ASP A 625 11.19 -34.40 -16.96
CA ASP A 625 11.49 -35.72 -17.49
C ASP A 625 13.01 -35.95 -17.64
N ILE A 626 13.50 -37.14 -17.30
CA ILE A 626 14.89 -37.53 -17.56
C ILE A 626 14.89 -38.38 -18.82
N ASP A 627 15.30 -37.81 -19.96
CA ASP A 627 15.42 -38.59 -21.19
C ASP A 627 16.62 -39.55 -21.10
N GLU A 628 16.37 -40.81 -20.73
CA GLU A 628 17.45 -41.78 -20.61
C GLU A 628 17.98 -42.20 -21.99
N CYS A 629 17.25 -41.95 -23.08
CA CYS A 629 17.70 -42.24 -24.45
C CYS A 629 18.75 -41.25 -24.98
N GLU A 630 18.90 -40.06 -24.39
CA GLU A 630 20.07 -39.21 -24.63
C GLU A 630 21.36 -39.81 -24.03
N THR A 631 21.25 -40.72 -23.05
CA THR A 631 22.40 -41.39 -22.44
C THR A 631 22.83 -42.61 -23.27
N ARG A 632 24.04 -42.54 -23.84
CA ARG A 632 24.50 -43.37 -24.96
C ARG A 632 24.51 -44.89 -24.78
N ASP A 633 24.43 -45.40 -23.54
CA ASP A 633 24.65 -46.81 -23.21
C ASP A 633 23.41 -47.49 -22.56
N VAL A 634 22.23 -46.87 -22.65
CA VAL A 634 21.01 -47.35 -21.97
C VAL A 634 20.39 -48.60 -22.62
N CYS A 635 20.34 -48.67 -23.96
CA CYS A 635 19.95 -49.90 -24.68
C CYS A 635 21.17 -50.69 -25.14
N ASN A 636 21.25 -51.96 -24.76
CA ASN A 636 22.49 -52.73 -24.79
C ASN A 636 22.57 -53.80 -25.89
N ALA A 637 21.48 -54.11 -26.60
CA ALA A 637 21.50 -55.07 -27.70
C ALA A 637 21.52 -54.40 -29.08
N ARG A 638 22.18 -55.07 -30.04
CA ARG A 638 22.26 -54.61 -31.43
C ARG A 638 20.85 -54.58 -32.05
N ASN A 639 20.52 -53.45 -32.68
CA ASN A 639 19.23 -53.16 -33.32
C ASN A 639 18.05 -52.97 -32.35
N GLU A 640 18.30 -52.60 -31.09
CA GLU A 640 17.29 -51.98 -30.23
C GLU A 640 17.12 -50.50 -30.58
N ILE A 641 15.87 -50.02 -30.48
CA ILE A 641 15.52 -48.60 -30.55
C ILE A 641 15.09 -48.15 -29.16
N CYS A 642 15.79 -47.18 -28.60
CA CYS A 642 15.37 -46.50 -27.37
C CYS A 642 14.20 -45.56 -27.69
N THR A 643 13.16 -45.59 -26.87
CA THR A 643 12.06 -44.62 -26.89
C THR A 643 11.87 -44.08 -25.48
N ASN A 644 12.06 -42.77 -25.28
CA ASN A 644 11.77 -42.11 -24.01
C ASN A 644 10.24 -41.98 -23.84
N ILE A 645 9.73 -42.43 -22.68
CA ILE A 645 8.34 -42.29 -22.23
C ILE A 645 8.41 -41.48 -20.93
N ARG A 646 7.40 -40.65 -20.64
CA ARG A 646 7.48 -39.81 -19.44
C ARG A 646 7.68 -40.62 -18.16
N GLY A 647 8.78 -40.35 -17.47
CA GLY A 647 9.25 -41.05 -16.27
C GLY A 647 9.91 -42.42 -16.46
N SER A 648 10.15 -42.89 -17.70
CA SER A 648 10.85 -44.16 -17.99
C SER A 648 11.10 -44.41 -19.49
N PHE A 649 12.29 -44.87 -19.87
CA PHE A 649 12.57 -45.35 -21.22
C PHE A 649 12.02 -46.75 -21.56
N ARG A 650 11.97 -47.06 -22.86
CA ARG A 650 11.83 -48.43 -23.38
C ARG A 650 12.77 -48.73 -24.56
N CYS A 651 13.60 -49.75 -24.38
CA CYS A 651 14.34 -50.38 -25.47
C CYS A 651 13.42 -51.37 -26.20
N THR A 652 13.12 -51.14 -27.48
CA THR A 652 12.37 -52.10 -28.32
C THR A 652 13.25 -52.63 -29.44
N ARG A 653 13.43 -53.95 -29.50
CA ARG A 653 14.07 -54.65 -30.61
C ARG A 653 13.08 -54.84 -31.77
N ILE A 654 13.51 -54.56 -32.99
CA ILE A 654 12.72 -54.85 -34.20
C ILE A 654 13.15 -56.19 -34.79
N ASP A 655 12.28 -57.18 -34.67
CA ASP A 655 12.39 -58.46 -35.39
C ASP A 655 11.48 -58.45 -36.62
N CYS A 656 12.08 -58.62 -37.81
CA CYS A 656 11.35 -58.68 -39.07
C CYS A 656 10.66 -60.06 -39.26
N PRO A 657 9.46 -60.11 -39.86
CA PRO A 657 8.82 -61.37 -40.21
C PRO A 657 9.66 -62.20 -41.20
N TYR A 658 9.43 -63.51 -41.22
CA TYR A 658 10.05 -64.41 -42.20
C TYR A 658 9.76 -63.96 -43.65
N GLU A 659 10.79 -64.01 -44.51
CA GLU A 659 10.87 -63.39 -45.87
C GLU A 659 11.11 -61.85 -45.91
N TYR A 660 11.31 -61.18 -44.78
CA TYR A 660 11.59 -59.73 -44.71
C TYR A 660 12.97 -59.45 -44.09
N GLU A 661 13.62 -58.39 -44.56
CA GLU A 661 14.91 -57.88 -44.06
C GLU A 661 14.75 -56.45 -43.54
N ILE A 662 15.58 -56.04 -42.57
CA ILE A 662 15.64 -54.62 -42.15
C ILE A 662 16.06 -53.79 -43.37
N ASP A 663 15.35 -52.68 -43.61
CA ASP A 663 15.65 -51.78 -44.71
C ASP A 663 16.94 -51.00 -44.36
N PRO A 664 18.06 -51.15 -45.08
CA PRO A 664 19.33 -50.50 -44.77
C PRO A 664 19.24 -48.96 -44.76
N ASP A 665 18.25 -48.40 -45.46
CA ASP A 665 17.98 -46.97 -45.47
C ASP A 665 17.14 -46.50 -44.26
N ARG A 666 16.49 -47.42 -43.52
CA ARG A 666 15.55 -47.16 -42.42
C ARG A 666 15.48 -48.33 -41.42
N THR A 667 16.20 -48.22 -40.30
CA THR A 667 16.22 -49.22 -39.21
C THR A 667 14.83 -49.57 -38.65
N ASN A 668 13.87 -48.64 -38.68
CA ASN A 668 12.50 -48.86 -38.20
C ASN A 668 11.55 -49.50 -39.24
N ARG A 669 12.10 -50.11 -40.32
CA ARG A 669 11.31 -50.69 -41.41
C ARG A 669 11.86 -52.05 -41.82
N CYS A 670 10.97 -53.01 -42.02
CA CYS A 670 11.27 -54.29 -42.65
C CYS A 670 10.71 -54.30 -44.08
N ARG A 671 11.56 -54.51 -45.09
CA ARG A 671 11.14 -54.65 -46.49
C ARG A 671 11.12 -56.11 -46.90
N ARG A 672 10.23 -56.48 -47.83
CA ARG A 672 10.18 -57.85 -48.35
C ARG A 672 11.42 -58.11 -49.21
N THR A 673 12.07 -59.26 -48.99
CA THR A 673 13.24 -59.69 -49.78
C THR A 673 12.90 -59.83 -51.26
N THR A 674 11.74 -60.41 -51.58
CA THR A 674 11.19 -60.49 -52.94
C THR A 674 10.62 -59.14 -53.42
N ARG A 675 11.43 -58.40 -54.18
CA ARG A 675 11.11 -57.03 -54.67
C ARG A 675 9.99 -56.95 -55.71
N PHE A 676 9.71 -58.03 -56.46
CA PHE A 676 8.70 -58.07 -57.52
C PHE A 676 7.87 -59.35 -57.41
N CYS A 677 6.55 -59.23 -57.46
CA CYS A 677 5.65 -60.37 -57.70
C CYS A 677 5.41 -60.54 -59.20
N GLN A 678 5.12 -61.77 -59.64
CA GLN A 678 4.54 -61.97 -60.97
C GLN A 678 3.03 -61.65 -60.95
N PRO A 679 2.41 -61.20 -62.06
CA PRO A 679 1.00 -60.82 -62.06
C PRO A 679 0.01 -61.96 -61.75
N ASP A 680 0.44 -63.20 -61.92
CA ASP A 680 -0.30 -64.43 -61.60
C ASP A 680 -0.01 -64.98 -60.17
N ASP A 681 1.02 -64.46 -59.49
CA ASP A 681 1.35 -64.82 -58.11
C ASP A 681 0.49 -64.04 -57.10
N ILE A 682 -0.76 -64.48 -56.96
CA ILE A 682 -1.75 -63.93 -56.03
C ILE A 682 -1.30 -64.08 -54.56
N GLU A 683 -0.40 -65.02 -54.24
CA GLU A 683 0.11 -65.18 -52.87
C GLU A 683 1.14 -64.10 -52.53
N CYS A 684 2.09 -63.83 -53.43
CA CYS A 684 3.02 -62.71 -53.31
C CYS A 684 2.31 -61.35 -53.32
N LEU A 685 1.29 -61.17 -54.16
CA LEU A 685 0.51 -59.92 -54.23
C LEU A 685 -0.32 -59.64 -52.96
N ARG A 686 -0.65 -60.68 -52.18
CA ARG A 686 -1.33 -60.56 -50.86
C ARG A 686 -0.36 -60.30 -49.71
N LYS A 687 0.89 -60.75 -49.81
CA LYS A 687 1.96 -60.42 -48.84
C LYS A 687 2.30 -58.92 -48.95
N PRO A 688 2.45 -58.17 -47.84
CA PRO A 688 2.79 -56.76 -47.90
C PRO A 688 4.18 -56.51 -48.50
N SER A 689 4.39 -55.30 -49.03
CA SER A 689 5.68 -54.87 -49.59
C SER A 689 6.67 -54.43 -48.50
N SER A 690 6.16 -53.85 -47.41
CA SER A 690 6.95 -53.53 -46.21
C SER A 690 6.08 -53.39 -44.95
N TYR A 691 6.73 -53.61 -43.81
CA TYR A 691 6.26 -53.26 -42.46
C TYR A 691 7.06 -52.05 -41.96
N SER A 692 6.41 -51.02 -41.42
CA SER A 692 7.05 -49.97 -40.62
C SER A 692 6.68 -50.10 -39.14
N TYR A 693 7.63 -49.78 -38.27
CA TYR A 693 7.49 -49.84 -36.82
C TYR A 693 7.61 -48.40 -36.30
N ASN A 694 6.58 -47.94 -35.59
CA ASN A 694 6.44 -46.54 -35.22
C ASN A 694 6.08 -46.49 -33.73
N PHE A 695 6.82 -45.72 -32.94
CA PHE A 695 6.64 -45.60 -31.50
C PHE A 695 6.02 -44.24 -31.19
N ILE A 696 4.97 -44.22 -30.35
CA ILE A 696 4.22 -43.02 -30.00
C ILE A 696 4.02 -43.03 -28.48
N THR A 697 4.53 -42.03 -27.78
CA THR A 697 4.44 -41.93 -26.33
C THR A 697 3.34 -40.94 -25.89
N LEU A 698 2.62 -41.29 -24.82
CA LEU A 698 1.49 -40.52 -24.29
C LEU A 698 1.54 -40.52 -22.75
N THR A 699 1.02 -39.47 -22.11
CA THR A 699 0.80 -39.45 -20.66
C THR A 699 -0.49 -40.18 -20.28
N SER A 700 -0.54 -40.71 -19.06
CA SER A 700 -1.76 -41.26 -18.49
C SER A 700 -2.85 -40.19 -18.46
N ASN A 701 -4.09 -40.59 -18.74
CA ASN A 701 -5.30 -39.77 -18.70
C ASN A 701 -5.25 -38.45 -19.50
N MET A 702 -4.33 -38.34 -20.48
CA MET A 702 -4.16 -37.16 -21.33
C MET A 702 -5.51 -36.61 -21.86
N PRO A 703 -5.80 -35.30 -21.72
CA PRO A 703 -7.06 -34.72 -22.17
C PRO A 703 -7.22 -34.82 -23.70
N VAL A 704 -8.34 -35.42 -24.12
CA VAL A 704 -8.72 -35.59 -25.53
C VAL A 704 -9.88 -34.63 -25.85
N PRO A 705 -9.76 -33.76 -26.87
CA PRO A 705 -10.83 -32.85 -27.25
C PRO A 705 -12.00 -33.61 -27.90
N PRO A 706 -13.23 -33.06 -27.92
CA PRO A 706 -14.41 -33.73 -28.50
C PRO A 706 -14.31 -34.12 -29.99
N SER A 707 -13.36 -33.53 -30.72
CA SER A 707 -13.02 -33.89 -32.11
C SER A 707 -12.20 -35.17 -32.25
N GLY A 708 -11.69 -35.73 -31.14
CA GLY A 708 -10.55 -36.63 -31.11
C GLY A 708 -9.22 -35.90 -31.28
N ARG A 709 -8.13 -36.55 -30.86
CA ARG A 709 -6.73 -36.12 -31.01
C ARG A 709 -6.03 -36.99 -32.05
N ALA A 710 -5.50 -36.38 -33.10
CA ALA A 710 -4.71 -37.10 -34.11
C ALA A 710 -3.47 -37.77 -33.47
N LEU A 711 -3.25 -39.05 -33.78
CA LEU A 711 -2.08 -39.83 -33.38
C LEU A 711 -1.14 -40.11 -34.55
N PHE A 712 -1.69 -40.56 -35.70
CA PHE A 712 -0.89 -41.00 -36.84
C PHE A 712 -1.64 -40.77 -38.16
N ASN A 713 -0.92 -40.38 -39.22
CA ASN A 713 -1.46 -40.24 -40.56
C ASN A 713 -0.72 -41.16 -41.53
N LEU A 714 -1.45 -42.10 -42.15
CA LEU A 714 -0.92 -43.01 -43.17
C LEU A 714 -1.39 -42.54 -44.55
N ARG A 715 -0.44 -42.01 -45.34
CA ARG A 715 -0.69 -41.45 -46.68
C ARG A 715 -0.35 -42.43 -47.80
N GLY A 716 -1.31 -42.64 -48.68
CA GLY A 716 -1.20 -43.43 -49.90
C GLY A 716 -0.94 -42.58 -51.16
N PRO A 717 -0.35 -43.20 -52.20
CA PRO A 717 -0.08 -42.55 -53.49
C PRO A 717 -1.36 -42.15 -54.25
N THR A 718 -1.34 -40.98 -54.89
CA THR A 718 -2.51 -40.34 -55.52
C THR A 718 -2.90 -40.88 -56.89
N TRP A 719 -2.19 -41.88 -57.42
CA TRP A 719 -2.31 -42.34 -58.82
C TRP A 719 -2.95 -43.73 -58.99
N TYR A 720 -3.59 -44.26 -57.95
CA TYR A 720 -4.38 -45.50 -58.00
C TYR A 720 -5.87 -45.20 -57.89
N GLU A 721 -6.70 -46.10 -58.42
CA GLU A 721 -8.15 -45.90 -58.52
C GLU A 721 -8.86 -45.93 -57.16
N SER A 722 -8.38 -46.79 -56.25
CA SER A 722 -8.82 -46.80 -54.86
C SER A 722 -7.76 -47.39 -53.92
N ILE A 723 -7.80 -46.94 -52.68
CA ILE A 723 -6.98 -47.42 -51.57
C ILE A 723 -7.93 -47.67 -50.40
N ASP A 724 -7.83 -48.83 -49.77
CA ASP A 724 -8.51 -49.10 -48.49
C ASP A 724 -7.50 -49.13 -47.34
N PHE A 725 -8.00 -48.79 -46.16
CA PHE A 725 -7.26 -48.67 -44.92
C PHE A 725 -7.96 -49.46 -43.82
N ASP A 726 -7.25 -50.31 -43.10
CA ASP A 726 -7.80 -51.14 -42.03
C ASP A 726 -6.95 -50.99 -40.76
N MET A 727 -7.57 -51.10 -39.59
CA MET A 727 -6.91 -51.02 -38.29
C MET A 727 -7.33 -52.20 -37.43
N LYS A 728 -6.36 -52.87 -36.81
CA LYS A 728 -6.59 -53.94 -35.84
C LYS A 728 -5.86 -53.63 -34.54
N LEU A 729 -6.53 -53.88 -33.42
CA LEU A 729 -5.88 -54.00 -32.12
C LEU A 729 -5.22 -55.39 -32.04
N ILE A 730 -3.89 -55.45 -32.01
CA ILE A 730 -3.13 -56.71 -32.03
C ILE A 730 -2.87 -57.20 -30.61
N HIS A 731 -2.40 -56.31 -29.75
CA HIS A 731 -2.05 -56.62 -28.37
C HIS A 731 -2.21 -55.41 -27.47
N VAL A 732 -2.53 -55.66 -26.20
CA VAL A 732 -2.50 -54.68 -25.11
C VAL A 732 -1.89 -55.39 -23.91
N ASP A 733 -0.80 -54.84 -23.38
CA ASP A 733 -0.28 -55.17 -22.05
C ASP A 733 -0.67 -54.07 -21.07
N ALA A 734 -1.21 -54.46 -19.92
CA ALA A 734 -1.77 -53.57 -18.92
C ALA A 734 -1.70 -54.23 -17.53
N PRO A 735 -1.23 -53.52 -16.49
CA PRO A 735 -1.29 -54.02 -15.11
C PRO A 735 -2.73 -54.34 -14.68
N GLY A 736 -2.91 -55.37 -13.85
CA GLY A 736 -4.24 -55.86 -13.44
C GLY A 736 -5.10 -54.87 -12.63
N ASN A 737 -4.58 -53.68 -12.31
CA ASN A 737 -5.29 -52.57 -11.69
C ASN A 737 -5.74 -51.48 -12.68
N VAL A 738 -5.30 -51.52 -13.95
CA VAL A 738 -5.60 -50.56 -15.02
C VAL A 738 -6.64 -51.17 -15.97
N GLN A 739 -7.56 -50.38 -16.53
CA GLN A 739 -8.48 -50.90 -17.56
C GLN A 739 -7.79 -50.96 -18.94
N PRO A 740 -7.63 -52.16 -19.55
CA PRO A 740 -6.96 -52.29 -20.84
C PRO A 740 -7.74 -51.55 -21.94
N ALA A 741 -7.02 -50.82 -22.79
CA ALA A 741 -7.60 -50.13 -23.92
C ALA A 741 -8.25 -51.10 -24.92
N ASP A 742 -9.28 -50.62 -25.63
CA ASP A 742 -9.95 -51.37 -26.70
C ASP A 742 -10.14 -50.52 -27.97
N GLU A 743 -10.64 -51.12 -29.05
CA GLU A 743 -10.85 -50.46 -30.34
C GLU A 743 -11.72 -49.20 -30.25
N ARG A 744 -12.58 -49.08 -29.22
CA ARG A 744 -13.47 -47.93 -28.98
C ARG A 744 -12.76 -46.73 -28.35
N PHE A 745 -11.44 -46.79 -28.16
CA PHE A 745 -10.59 -45.64 -27.82
C PHE A 745 -10.04 -44.95 -29.07
N PHE A 746 -10.16 -45.58 -30.25
CA PHE A 746 -9.60 -45.11 -31.51
C PHE A 746 -10.67 -44.83 -32.57
N SER A 747 -10.35 -44.00 -33.56
CA SER A 747 -11.16 -43.82 -34.76
C SER A 747 -10.30 -43.59 -36.01
N LEU A 748 -10.76 -44.11 -37.15
CA LEU A 748 -10.15 -43.87 -38.47
C LEU A 748 -10.97 -42.87 -39.28
N ASN A 749 -10.43 -41.67 -39.49
CA ASN A 749 -10.97 -40.74 -40.48
C ASN A 749 -10.34 -41.07 -41.84
N LYS A 750 -11.05 -41.86 -42.66
CA LYS A 750 -10.65 -42.22 -44.03
C LYS A 750 -10.92 -41.08 -45.02
N LEU A 751 -9.94 -40.76 -45.84
CA LEU A 751 -10.04 -39.91 -47.04
C LEU A 751 -9.63 -40.72 -48.28
N SER A 752 -9.73 -40.14 -49.48
CA SER A 752 -9.52 -40.84 -50.76
C SER A 752 -8.14 -41.49 -50.93
N ASN A 753 -7.12 -40.95 -50.27
CA ASN A 753 -5.74 -41.46 -50.34
C ASN A 753 -4.96 -41.28 -49.02
N GLU A 754 -5.62 -40.98 -47.91
CA GLU A 754 -4.99 -40.92 -46.59
C GLU A 754 -5.95 -41.38 -45.49
N VAL A 755 -5.41 -41.88 -44.38
CA VAL A 755 -6.21 -42.17 -43.17
C VAL A 755 -5.55 -41.54 -41.96
N LEU A 756 -6.37 -40.84 -41.16
CA LEU A 756 -5.96 -40.26 -39.90
C LEU A 756 -6.49 -41.11 -38.75
N LEU A 757 -5.59 -41.72 -37.99
CA LEU A 757 -5.88 -42.37 -36.71
C LEU A 757 -6.01 -41.29 -35.64
N ASN A 758 -7.13 -41.30 -34.92
CA ASN A 758 -7.38 -40.41 -33.78
C ASN A 758 -7.61 -41.23 -32.52
N LEU A 759 -7.10 -40.71 -31.40
CA LEU A 759 -7.54 -41.06 -30.07
C LEU A 759 -8.85 -40.32 -29.78
N VAL A 760 -9.90 -41.02 -29.34
CA VAL A 760 -11.22 -40.44 -29.02
C VAL A 760 -11.58 -40.49 -27.53
N LYS A 761 -10.71 -41.09 -26.69
CA LYS A 761 -10.82 -41.15 -25.23
C LYS A 761 -9.43 -41.09 -24.61
N SER A 762 -9.30 -40.53 -23.41
CA SER A 762 -8.09 -40.68 -22.60
C SER A 762 -7.83 -42.16 -22.28
N ILE A 763 -6.56 -42.54 -22.12
CA ILE A 763 -6.14 -43.89 -21.72
C ILE A 763 -5.43 -43.77 -20.37
N GLU A 764 -5.87 -44.55 -19.39
CA GLU A 764 -5.21 -44.70 -18.09
C GLU A 764 -3.93 -45.53 -18.26
N GLY A 765 -2.80 -45.06 -17.73
CA GLY A 765 -1.51 -45.75 -17.82
C GLY A 765 -1.06 -46.43 -16.52
N PRO A 766 0.05 -47.19 -16.56
CA PRO A 766 0.85 -47.49 -17.76
C PRO A 766 0.22 -48.62 -18.60
N GLN A 767 0.34 -48.53 -19.92
CA GLN A 767 -0.11 -49.55 -20.88
C GLN A 767 0.78 -49.56 -22.12
N ASP A 768 0.91 -50.73 -22.76
CA ASP A 768 1.54 -50.90 -24.06
C ASP A 768 0.53 -51.43 -25.07
N ILE A 769 0.27 -50.69 -26.15
CA ILE A 769 -0.79 -51.01 -27.10
C ILE A 769 -0.19 -51.15 -28.51
N GLU A 770 -0.30 -52.34 -29.10
CA GLU A 770 0.07 -52.58 -30.50
C GLU A 770 -1.15 -52.46 -31.42
N LEU A 771 -1.13 -51.46 -32.30
CA LEU A 771 -2.06 -51.33 -33.42
C LEU A 771 -1.38 -51.74 -34.73
N GLU A 772 -2.12 -52.44 -35.59
CA GLU A 772 -1.73 -52.68 -36.97
C GLU A 772 -2.63 -51.87 -37.92
N LEU A 773 -2.05 -50.88 -38.59
CA LEU A 773 -2.69 -50.17 -39.69
C LEU A 773 -2.21 -50.76 -41.01
N SER A 774 -3.12 -51.29 -41.83
CA SER A 774 -2.80 -51.75 -43.17
C SER A 774 -3.38 -50.81 -44.23
N MET A 775 -2.60 -50.55 -45.27
CA MET A 775 -3.02 -49.85 -46.48
C MET A 775 -2.97 -50.84 -47.65
N THR A 776 -4.10 -51.10 -48.29
CA THR A 776 -4.19 -51.97 -49.47
C THR A 776 -4.58 -51.14 -50.70
N VAL A 777 -3.76 -51.22 -51.74
CA VAL A 777 -3.91 -50.45 -52.97
C VAL A 777 -4.55 -51.31 -54.04
N PHE A 778 -5.57 -50.78 -54.74
CA PHE A 778 -6.30 -51.48 -55.78
C PHE A 778 -6.10 -50.85 -57.16
N ASN A 779 -6.15 -51.69 -58.19
CA ASN A 779 -6.02 -51.32 -59.59
C ASN A 779 -6.92 -52.25 -60.42
N ASN A 780 -7.84 -51.69 -61.22
CA ASN A 780 -8.89 -52.43 -61.95
C ASN A 780 -9.69 -53.38 -61.04
N GLY A 781 -9.91 -52.99 -59.78
CA GLY A 781 -10.60 -53.80 -58.75
C GLY A 781 -9.80 -54.99 -58.19
N GLN A 782 -8.54 -55.19 -58.58
CA GLN A 782 -7.64 -56.21 -58.00
C GLN A 782 -6.65 -55.58 -57.01
N PRO A 783 -6.27 -56.27 -55.92
CA PRO A 783 -5.24 -55.77 -55.00
C PRO A 783 -3.88 -55.80 -55.69
N PHE A 784 -3.27 -54.62 -55.85
CA PHE A 784 -1.96 -54.44 -56.48
C PHE A 784 -0.80 -54.57 -55.47
N GLY A 785 -1.10 -54.40 -54.18
CA GLY A 785 -0.18 -54.65 -53.07
C GLY A 785 -0.61 -53.91 -51.80
N SER A 786 0.01 -54.26 -50.68
CA SER A 786 -0.27 -53.63 -49.38
C SER A 786 1.01 -53.19 -48.66
N ASN A 787 0.87 -52.29 -47.68
CA ASN A 787 1.90 -51.98 -46.69
C ASN A 787 1.28 -51.95 -45.30
N ILE A 788 2.06 -52.26 -44.28
CA ILE A 788 1.61 -52.32 -42.90
C ILE A 788 2.44 -51.36 -42.03
N ALA A 789 1.76 -50.59 -41.18
CA ALA A 789 2.36 -49.79 -40.13
C ALA A 789 1.95 -50.39 -38.78
N LYS A 790 2.92 -50.98 -38.07
CA LYS A 790 2.81 -51.28 -36.65
C LYS A 790 2.99 -49.98 -35.87
N LEU A 791 2.04 -49.65 -35.01
CA LEU A 791 2.12 -48.54 -34.07
C LEU A 791 2.18 -49.11 -32.65
N PHE A 792 3.22 -48.74 -31.92
CA PHE A 792 3.38 -49.06 -30.50
C PHE A 792 3.08 -47.79 -29.71
N LEU A 793 1.90 -47.76 -29.10
CA LEU A 793 1.46 -46.69 -28.21
C LEU A 793 1.92 -47.05 -26.79
N LEU A 794 2.84 -46.25 -26.24
CA LEU A 794 3.43 -46.45 -24.92
C LEU A 794 2.88 -45.38 -23.97
N ILE A 795 2.03 -45.80 -23.03
CA ILE A 795 1.36 -44.90 -22.09
C ILE A 795 2.16 -44.85 -20.79
N SER A 796 2.61 -43.67 -20.38
CA SER A 796 3.29 -43.44 -19.09
C SER A 796 2.38 -43.78 -17.90
N ALA A 797 2.96 -44.13 -16.76
CA ALA A 797 2.26 -44.21 -15.48
C ALA A 797 1.84 -42.84 -14.90
N HIS A 798 2.37 -41.74 -15.45
CA HIS A 798 2.21 -40.38 -14.93
C HIS A 798 1.32 -39.52 -15.84
N GLU A 799 0.61 -38.57 -15.24
CA GLU A 799 -0.40 -37.73 -15.92
C GLU A 799 0.16 -36.36 -16.37
N PHE A 800 1.32 -35.94 -15.84
CA PHE A 800 1.92 -34.61 -16.00
C PHE A 800 2.88 -34.47 -17.19
#